data_AF-A0AAX1T7A1-F1
#
_entry.id   AF-A0AAX1T7A1-F1
#
_cell.length_a   1.000
_cell.length_b   1.000
_cell.length_c   1.000
_cell.angle_alpha   90.00
_cell.angle_beta   90.00
_cell.angle_gamma   90.00
#
_symmetry.space_group_name_H-M   'P 1'
#
loop_
_entity.id
_entity.type
_entity.pdbx_description
1 polymer ?
#
loop_
_entity_poly.entity_id
_entity_poly.type
_entity_poly.pdbx_seq_one_letter_code
_entity_poly.pdbx_strand_id
1 'polypeptide(L)'
;MVVMVKYTKVLLLIQYKNIFIHNIVKNNRRGYYYMLNEFITNPLVTAMTTEAIKKSVGAIIDKWVQPKLEDIKVRRNIDSQLESSFIEVFNDYLVRTYEQNKFVNVIALGNNQVDIDQIYQPLKISSETYGENYYITDYDSGLFNTYKKVIIEDSAGMGKSTIMKKLFISCIEKNEGIPIFIELRKLQEETDIVDLIITQLNSIHKEHDKQLVLEIINRGDFIFFLDGFDEIPFEYKDKIVHKLKEFIAKSNNNIFLLTSRNDNVLSSFGQFKKFHINGMQYNEACEMIEKYDRILGFNLSDSIIKQINENLEQDAFKDLVEFLEVPFLVSLIYLTYKHKRDVPVKKDQFYRKVYDALFEEHDLSKDGYKRQKYSGLSTDQLHKLLRKLGFICLKENRIEYNKDKLLSLIEKSIDSPYFENVKPHDVFQDLIYNVPLFIEEGFTYRWSHKSFMEYFAANFIFIDNGDRKEEILEGIMKSKRVPIYLNILDLYYDIDQENFDKVIIYPILEDYINYIGDITQYKSEMERFYKEFMYKKIIIIQKMYTGYPIWDGIRMLKERYSVDNDFFYEISHVQSVGENRELGLFGETTSVLDLFLLLKNKKSNIMKKFSFDPECMVAEVDKDIHIISYLDVSLNESEIKENITYISNSGYIRYKNLNYYLDYEKCLEYKKRIELEIEKRNNDTIFSDF
;
A
#
# COMPACT_ATOMS: atom_id res chain seq x y z
N MET A 1 -22.88 55.58 11.51
CA MET A 1 -22.90 55.62 10.02
C MET A 1 -21.58 55.16 9.37
N VAL A 2 -20.42 55.23 10.04
CA VAL A 2 -19.12 54.79 9.50
C VAL A 2 -18.86 53.27 9.66
N VAL A 3 -19.61 52.58 10.52
CA VAL A 3 -19.46 51.13 10.75
C VAL A 3 -20.19 50.27 9.71
N MET A 4 -21.31 50.73 9.14
CA MET A 4 -22.02 49.97 8.10
C MET A 4 -21.28 49.93 6.75
N VAL A 5 -20.54 51.00 6.39
CA VAL A 5 -19.87 51.09 5.08
C VAL A 5 -18.64 50.16 4.97
N LYS A 6 -18.02 49.77 6.09
CA LYS A 6 -16.92 48.79 6.10
C LYS A 6 -17.41 47.34 5.94
N TYR A 7 -18.57 46.99 6.48
CA TYR A 7 -19.13 45.63 6.32
C TYR A 7 -19.67 45.37 4.92
N THR A 8 -20.26 46.37 4.25
CA THR A 8 -20.74 46.20 2.86
C THR A 8 -19.58 45.99 1.87
N LYS A 9 -18.43 46.64 2.08
CA LYS A 9 -17.23 46.44 1.23
C LYS A 9 -16.60 45.06 1.41
N VAL A 10 -16.59 44.50 2.62
CA VAL A 10 -16.06 43.15 2.88
C VAL A 10 -17.00 42.07 2.34
N LEU A 11 -18.32 42.24 2.46
CA LEU A 11 -19.32 41.32 1.88
C LEU A 11 -19.33 41.35 0.34
N LEU A 12 -19.17 42.52 -0.28
CA LEU A 12 -19.02 42.64 -1.75
C LEU A 12 -17.70 42.03 -2.26
N LEU A 13 -16.60 42.15 -1.50
CA LEU A 13 -15.33 41.50 -1.83
C LEU A 13 -15.37 39.98 -1.69
N ILE A 14 -16.12 39.45 -0.71
CA ILE A 14 -16.35 38.01 -0.53
C ILE A 14 -17.27 37.46 -1.61
N GLN A 15 -18.33 38.18 -2.01
CA GLN A 15 -19.18 37.79 -3.14
C GLN A 15 -18.44 37.83 -4.48
N TYR A 16 -17.62 38.86 -4.75
CA TYR A 16 -16.82 38.91 -5.98
C TYR A 16 -15.71 37.85 -5.99
N LYS A 17 -15.02 37.57 -4.88
CA LYS A 17 -14.05 36.45 -4.79
C LYS A 17 -14.73 35.10 -4.96
N ASN A 18 -15.90 34.87 -4.36
CA ASN A 18 -16.63 33.62 -4.53
C ASN A 18 -17.18 33.47 -5.95
N ILE A 19 -17.66 34.53 -6.61
CA ILE A 19 -18.10 34.45 -8.01
C ILE A 19 -16.90 34.25 -8.96
N PHE A 20 -15.74 34.86 -8.69
CA PHE A 20 -14.54 34.68 -9.50
C PHE A 20 -13.91 33.28 -9.31
N ILE A 21 -13.86 32.77 -8.07
CA ILE A 21 -13.41 31.40 -7.78
C ILE A 21 -14.41 30.38 -8.34
N HIS A 22 -15.72 30.62 -8.22
CA HIS A 22 -16.73 29.71 -8.75
C HIS A 22 -16.78 29.73 -10.29
N ASN A 23 -16.50 30.86 -10.94
CA ASN A 23 -16.38 30.94 -12.40
C ASN A 23 -15.04 30.41 -12.93
N ILE A 24 -13.92 30.57 -12.21
CA ILE A 24 -12.64 29.93 -12.55
C ILE A 24 -12.73 28.41 -12.37
N VAL A 25 -13.38 27.93 -11.29
CA VAL A 25 -13.61 26.50 -11.05
C VAL A 25 -14.64 25.91 -12.02
N LYS A 26 -15.69 26.66 -12.45
CA LYS A 26 -16.62 26.20 -13.49
C LYS A 26 -16.05 26.24 -14.91
N ASN A 27 -15.27 27.26 -15.28
CA ASN A 27 -14.68 27.35 -16.61
C ASN A 27 -13.51 26.37 -16.79
N ASN A 28 -12.72 26.13 -15.74
CA ASN A 28 -11.75 25.03 -15.77
C ASN A 28 -12.45 23.67 -15.72
N ARG A 29 -13.50 23.45 -14.93
CA ARG A 29 -14.21 22.15 -14.98
C ARG A 29 -14.90 21.89 -16.33
N ARG A 30 -15.46 22.91 -17.00
CA ARG A 30 -16.07 22.74 -18.34
C ARG A 30 -15.01 22.47 -19.40
N GLY A 31 -13.94 23.26 -19.49
CA GLY A 31 -12.86 23.00 -20.47
C GLY A 31 -12.19 21.63 -20.28
N TYR A 32 -12.09 21.14 -19.04
CA TYR A 32 -11.49 19.84 -18.73
C TYR A 32 -12.44 18.66 -19.00
N TYR A 33 -13.76 18.81 -18.79
CA TYR A 33 -14.73 17.79 -19.23
C TYR A 33 -14.82 17.69 -20.76
N TYR A 34 -14.64 18.81 -21.48
CA TYR A 34 -14.62 18.81 -22.94
C TYR A 34 -13.33 18.18 -23.50
N MET A 35 -12.14 18.43 -22.92
CA MET A 35 -10.89 17.77 -23.35
C MET A 35 -10.83 16.27 -23.03
N LEU A 36 -11.39 15.82 -21.90
CA LEU A 36 -11.47 14.39 -21.55
C LEU A 36 -12.44 13.63 -22.46
N ASN A 37 -13.54 14.25 -22.91
CA ASN A 37 -14.46 13.64 -23.87
C ASN A 37 -13.92 13.68 -25.32
N GLU A 38 -13.16 14.70 -25.72
CA GLU A 38 -12.59 14.76 -27.07
C GLU A 38 -11.53 13.67 -27.33
N PHE A 39 -10.80 13.21 -26.31
CA PHE A 39 -9.85 12.10 -26.44
C PHE A 39 -10.51 10.72 -26.40
N ILE A 40 -11.69 10.60 -25.80
CA ILE A 40 -12.37 9.30 -25.57
C ILE A 40 -13.48 9.04 -26.60
N THR A 41 -14.03 10.06 -27.25
CA THR A 41 -15.12 9.89 -28.23
C THR A 41 -14.87 10.70 -29.50
N ASN A 42 -13.84 10.35 -30.28
CA ASN A 42 -13.81 10.74 -31.69
C ASN A 42 -14.67 9.73 -32.48
N PRO A 43 -15.81 10.13 -33.07
CA PRO A 43 -16.72 9.20 -33.75
C PRO A 43 -16.06 8.39 -34.87
N LEU A 44 -15.01 8.95 -35.51
CA LEU A 44 -14.21 8.24 -36.53
C LEU A 44 -13.33 7.16 -35.91
N VAL A 45 -12.73 7.41 -34.75
CA VAL A 45 -11.94 6.41 -34.01
C VAL A 45 -12.86 5.30 -33.51
N THR A 46 -14.03 5.65 -32.96
CA THR A 46 -15.03 4.67 -32.50
C THR A 46 -15.57 3.82 -33.65
N ALA A 47 -15.85 4.40 -34.82
CA ALA A 47 -16.28 3.63 -35.99
C ALA A 47 -15.18 2.68 -36.52
N MET A 48 -13.94 3.15 -36.57
CA MET A 48 -12.80 2.34 -37.00
C MET A 48 -12.47 1.21 -36.01
N THR A 49 -12.59 1.44 -34.70
CA THR A 49 -12.40 0.40 -33.69
C THR A 49 -13.51 -0.63 -33.74
N THR A 50 -14.77 -0.24 -33.89
CA THR A 50 -15.90 -1.18 -34.06
C THR A 50 -15.72 -2.05 -35.32
N GLU A 51 -15.24 -1.49 -36.42
CA GLU A 51 -14.99 -2.25 -37.66
C GLU A 51 -13.83 -3.26 -37.48
N ALA A 52 -12.76 -2.86 -36.81
CA ALA A 52 -11.64 -3.75 -36.49
C ALA A 52 -12.07 -4.90 -35.57
N ILE A 53 -12.90 -4.63 -34.56
CA ILE A 53 -13.46 -5.64 -33.66
C ILE A 53 -14.31 -6.65 -34.45
N LYS A 54 -15.24 -6.17 -35.27
CA LYS A 54 -16.08 -7.03 -36.11
C LYS A 54 -15.26 -7.92 -37.03
N LYS A 55 -14.16 -7.41 -37.58
CA LYS A 55 -13.24 -8.19 -38.41
C LYS A 55 -12.53 -9.30 -37.61
N SER A 56 -11.99 -8.99 -36.43
CA SER A 56 -11.34 -9.98 -35.56
C SER A 56 -12.32 -11.06 -35.10
N VAL A 57 -13.53 -10.67 -34.68
CA VAL A 57 -14.60 -11.59 -34.29
C VAL A 57 -15.05 -12.44 -35.48
N GLY A 58 -15.25 -11.85 -36.66
CA GLY A 58 -15.57 -12.58 -37.89
C GLY A 58 -14.54 -13.65 -38.22
N ALA A 59 -13.25 -13.35 -38.05
CA ALA A 59 -12.18 -14.33 -38.24
C ALA A 59 -12.21 -15.49 -37.23
N ILE A 60 -12.72 -15.28 -36.00
CA ILE A 60 -12.99 -16.37 -35.04
C ILE A 60 -14.12 -17.26 -35.56
N ILE A 61 -15.24 -16.64 -35.99
CA ILE A 61 -16.42 -17.35 -36.47
C ILE A 61 -16.06 -18.26 -37.64
N ASP A 62 -15.39 -17.71 -38.65
CA ASP A 62 -15.04 -18.40 -39.89
C ASP A 62 -14.07 -19.57 -39.64
N LYS A 63 -13.08 -19.35 -38.77
CA LYS A 63 -12.02 -20.35 -38.51
C LYS A 63 -12.48 -21.47 -37.56
N TRP A 64 -13.26 -21.14 -36.53
CA TRP A 64 -13.50 -22.07 -35.42
C TRP A 64 -14.96 -22.47 -35.23
N VAL A 65 -15.92 -21.55 -35.42
CA VAL A 65 -17.34 -21.81 -35.10
C VAL A 65 -18.06 -22.46 -36.27
N GLN A 66 -17.93 -21.88 -37.47
CA GLN A 66 -18.63 -22.37 -38.66
C GLN A 66 -18.29 -23.84 -39.00
N PRO A 67 -17.02 -24.28 -39.02
CA PRO A 67 -16.70 -25.68 -39.31
C PRO A 67 -17.34 -26.67 -38.31
N LYS A 68 -17.47 -26.26 -37.03
CA LYS A 68 -18.11 -27.10 -36.00
C LYS A 68 -19.61 -27.23 -36.24
N LEU A 69 -20.28 -26.16 -36.68
CA LEU A 69 -21.70 -26.18 -37.04
C LEU A 69 -21.97 -27.04 -38.27
N GLU A 70 -21.15 -26.89 -39.31
CA GLU A 70 -21.24 -27.69 -40.55
C GLU A 70 -21.18 -29.19 -40.24
N ASP A 71 -20.26 -29.61 -39.37
CA ASP A 71 -20.16 -31.01 -38.97
C ASP A 71 -21.35 -31.51 -38.13
N ILE A 72 -22.00 -30.65 -37.33
CA ILE A 72 -23.19 -31.02 -36.55
C ILE A 72 -24.42 -31.09 -37.45
N LYS A 73 -24.51 -30.22 -38.45
CA LYS A 73 -25.56 -30.21 -39.47
C LYS A 73 -25.71 -31.58 -40.14
N VAL A 74 -24.59 -32.23 -40.44
CA VAL A 74 -24.53 -33.60 -40.99
C VAL A 74 -25.14 -34.65 -40.04
N ARG A 75 -25.10 -34.43 -38.72
CA ARG A 75 -25.57 -35.40 -37.71
C ARG A 75 -27.00 -35.15 -37.22
N ARG A 76 -27.45 -33.89 -37.17
CA ARG A 76 -28.72 -33.48 -36.51
C ARG A 76 -29.82 -32.98 -37.47
N ASN A 77 -29.58 -32.89 -38.78
CA ASN A 77 -30.51 -32.23 -39.73
C ASN A 77 -30.88 -30.80 -39.27
N ILE A 78 -29.89 -30.02 -38.86
CA ILE A 78 -30.08 -28.60 -38.52
C ILE A 78 -30.37 -27.83 -39.82
N ASP A 79 -31.42 -27.00 -39.82
CA ASP A 79 -31.72 -26.15 -40.98
C ASP A 79 -30.75 -24.94 -41.07
N SER A 80 -30.68 -24.31 -42.25
CA SER A 80 -29.81 -23.15 -42.47
C SER A 80 -30.22 -21.91 -41.67
N GLN A 81 -31.45 -21.86 -41.17
CA GLN A 81 -31.96 -20.73 -40.39
C GLN A 81 -31.44 -20.78 -38.95
N LEU A 82 -31.41 -21.95 -38.34
CA LEU A 82 -30.82 -22.20 -37.02
C LEU A 82 -29.30 -21.98 -37.05
N GLU A 83 -28.62 -22.41 -38.11
CA GLU A 83 -27.19 -22.18 -38.32
C GLU A 83 -26.85 -20.68 -38.40
N SER A 84 -27.54 -19.94 -39.26
CA SER A 84 -27.34 -18.49 -39.39
C SER A 84 -27.70 -17.74 -38.10
N SER A 85 -28.78 -18.16 -37.43
CA SER A 85 -29.15 -17.60 -36.13
C SER A 85 -28.09 -17.85 -35.05
N PHE A 86 -27.46 -19.03 -35.01
CA PHE A 86 -26.40 -19.32 -34.04
C PHE A 86 -25.16 -18.48 -34.29
N ILE A 87 -24.73 -18.37 -35.55
CA ILE A 87 -23.58 -17.55 -35.93
C ILE A 87 -23.79 -16.09 -35.53
N GLU A 88 -24.96 -15.53 -35.84
CA GLU A 88 -25.31 -14.15 -35.51
C GLU A 88 -25.24 -13.89 -34.00
N VAL A 89 -25.89 -14.74 -33.20
CA VAL A 89 -25.94 -14.58 -31.74
C VAL A 89 -24.57 -14.79 -31.10
N PHE A 90 -23.77 -15.74 -31.59
CA PHE A 90 -22.41 -15.96 -31.11
C PHE A 90 -21.48 -14.79 -31.48
N ASN A 91 -21.64 -14.23 -32.68
CA ASN A 91 -20.91 -13.03 -33.11
C ASN A 91 -21.26 -11.84 -32.20
N ASP A 92 -22.56 -11.60 -31.96
CA ASP A 92 -23.04 -10.54 -31.07
C ASP A 92 -22.52 -10.70 -29.65
N TYR A 93 -22.46 -11.93 -29.14
CA TYR A 93 -21.84 -12.23 -27.85
C TYR A 93 -20.36 -11.84 -27.82
N LEU A 94 -19.57 -12.25 -28.81
CA LEU A 94 -18.14 -11.96 -28.86
C LEU A 94 -17.87 -10.46 -28.97
N VAL A 95 -18.60 -9.74 -29.83
CA VAL A 95 -18.46 -8.28 -29.97
C VAL A 95 -18.81 -7.59 -28.65
N ARG A 96 -19.97 -7.89 -28.06
CA ARG A 96 -20.42 -7.29 -26.80
C ARG A 96 -19.44 -7.56 -25.67
N THR A 97 -18.98 -8.80 -25.54
CA THR A 97 -18.06 -9.22 -24.46
C THR A 97 -16.67 -8.61 -24.67
N TYR A 98 -16.21 -8.49 -25.92
CA TYR A 98 -14.99 -7.75 -26.24
C TYR A 98 -15.08 -6.30 -25.81
N GLU A 99 -16.14 -5.58 -26.19
CA GLU A 99 -16.33 -4.17 -25.82
C GLU A 99 -16.39 -3.98 -24.30
N GLN A 100 -17.11 -4.84 -23.58
CA GLN A 100 -17.21 -4.80 -22.11
C GLN A 100 -15.87 -5.00 -21.41
N ASN A 101 -14.99 -5.83 -21.97
CA ASN A 101 -13.69 -6.14 -21.35
C ASN A 101 -12.56 -5.22 -21.84
N LYS A 102 -12.71 -4.59 -23.01
CA LYS A 102 -11.74 -3.62 -23.56
C LYS A 102 -11.63 -2.37 -22.70
N PHE A 103 -12.71 -1.96 -22.05
CA PHE A 103 -12.72 -0.80 -21.17
C PHE A 103 -12.74 -1.21 -19.70
N VAL A 104 -11.81 -0.66 -18.93
CA VAL A 104 -11.67 -0.92 -17.49
C VAL A 104 -11.73 0.37 -16.68
N ASN A 105 -12.35 0.30 -15.52
CA ASN A 105 -12.38 1.42 -14.58
C ASN A 105 -11.11 1.40 -13.73
N VAL A 106 -10.39 2.51 -13.70
CA VAL A 106 -9.13 2.64 -12.94
C VAL A 106 -9.26 3.72 -11.88
N ILE A 107 -8.96 3.38 -10.62
CA ILE A 107 -9.14 4.32 -9.50
C ILE A 107 -8.19 5.52 -9.55
N ALA A 108 -6.95 5.31 -10.01
CA ALA A 108 -5.99 6.39 -10.26
C ALA A 108 -6.58 7.47 -11.19
N LEU A 109 -7.50 7.05 -12.07
CA LEU A 109 -8.17 7.87 -13.06
C LEU A 109 -9.56 8.33 -12.60
N GLY A 110 -9.91 8.15 -11.32
CA GLY A 110 -11.20 8.52 -10.76
C GLY A 110 -12.35 7.59 -11.15
N ASN A 111 -12.05 6.31 -11.39
CA ASN A 111 -12.98 5.29 -11.89
C ASN A 111 -13.54 5.59 -13.28
N ASN A 112 -12.83 6.38 -14.09
CA ASN A 112 -13.15 6.54 -15.51
C ASN A 112 -12.83 5.25 -16.29
N GLN A 113 -13.66 4.95 -17.29
CA GLN A 113 -13.41 3.86 -18.25
C GLN A 113 -12.27 4.25 -19.19
N VAL A 114 -11.27 3.37 -19.29
CA VAL A 114 -10.12 3.53 -20.19
C VAL A 114 -9.86 2.22 -20.92
N ASP A 115 -9.40 2.32 -22.16
CA ASP A 115 -8.93 1.17 -22.93
C ASP A 115 -7.81 0.46 -22.15
N ILE A 116 -7.99 -0.83 -21.90
CA ILE A 116 -7.07 -1.66 -21.14
C ILE A 116 -5.65 -1.61 -21.72
N ASP A 117 -5.48 -1.49 -23.04
CA ASP A 117 -4.14 -1.46 -23.64
C ASP A 117 -3.35 -0.20 -23.32
N GLN A 118 -4.02 0.89 -22.96
CA GLN A 118 -3.36 2.14 -22.56
C GLN A 118 -2.78 2.06 -21.15
N ILE A 119 -3.35 1.22 -20.29
CA ILE A 119 -3.00 1.12 -18.87
C ILE A 119 -2.36 -0.21 -18.48
N TYR A 120 -2.45 -1.24 -19.32
CA TYR A 120 -2.00 -2.58 -18.97
C TYR A 120 -0.49 -2.61 -18.72
N GLN A 121 -0.08 -3.00 -17.51
CA GLN A 121 1.29 -3.31 -17.17
C GLN A 121 1.45 -4.83 -17.21
N PRO A 122 2.33 -5.39 -18.07
CA PRO A 122 2.60 -6.83 -18.09
C PRO A 122 3.10 -7.29 -16.72
N LEU A 123 2.52 -8.37 -16.22
CA LEU A 123 2.90 -8.97 -14.95
C LEU A 123 3.54 -10.33 -15.18
N LYS A 124 4.53 -10.66 -14.36
CA LYS A 124 5.19 -11.97 -14.38
C LYS A 124 4.38 -12.94 -13.53
N ILE A 125 4.22 -14.17 -14.02
CA ILE A 125 3.65 -15.29 -13.27
C ILE A 125 4.67 -16.40 -13.11
N SER A 126 4.65 -17.07 -11.96
CA SER A 126 5.53 -18.21 -11.68
C SER A 126 4.78 -19.36 -11.01
N SER A 127 5.20 -20.59 -11.30
CA SER A 127 4.69 -21.80 -10.65
C SER A 127 5.61 -22.22 -9.50
N GLU A 128 5.06 -22.83 -8.44
CA GLU A 128 5.84 -23.38 -7.32
C GLU A 128 6.80 -24.50 -7.77
N THR A 129 6.48 -25.20 -8.86
CA THR A 129 7.37 -26.21 -9.46
C THR A 129 8.49 -25.52 -10.24
N TYR A 130 9.75 -25.79 -9.86
CA TYR A 130 11.00 -25.15 -10.33
C TYR A 130 10.99 -24.57 -11.76
N GLY A 131 11.24 -23.26 -11.87
CA GLY A 131 11.83 -22.59 -13.05
C GLY A 131 10.87 -21.98 -14.07
N GLU A 132 9.58 -22.30 -14.01
CA GLU A 132 8.57 -21.81 -14.97
C GLU A 132 8.16 -20.37 -14.64
N ASN A 133 8.51 -19.45 -15.53
CA ASN A 133 8.22 -18.01 -15.40
C ASN A 133 7.73 -17.46 -16.73
N TYR A 134 6.60 -16.76 -16.74
CA TYR A 134 6.01 -16.17 -17.94
C TYR A 134 5.65 -14.72 -17.71
N TYR A 135 5.96 -13.84 -18.66
CA TYR A 135 5.45 -12.48 -18.69
C TYR A 135 4.14 -12.46 -19.46
N ILE A 136 3.06 -12.07 -18.81
CA ILE A 136 1.74 -11.99 -19.45
C ILE A 136 1.61 -10.65 -20.14
N THR A 137 2.11 -10.57 -21.37
CA THR A 137 1.87 -9.42 -22.26
C THR A 137 0.54 -9.55 -23.00
N ASP A 138 0.20 -10.78 -23.38
CA ASP A 138 -0.89 -11.15 -24.27
C ASP A 138 -1.25 -12.65 -24.08
N TYR A 139 -2.24 -13.16 -24.82
CA TYR A 139 -2.49 -14.60 -24.87
C TYR A 139 -1.29 -15.36 -25.45
N ASP A 140 -0.84 -16.39 -24.72
CA ASP A 140 0.29 -17.27 -25.05
C ASP A 140 -0.22 -18.70 -25.29
N SER A 141 -0.39 -19.05 -26.56
CA SER A 141 -0.82 -20.39 -26.96
C SER A 141 0.17 -21.48 -26.56
N GLY A 142 1.45 -21.20 -26.40
CA GLY A 142 2.44 -22.17 -25.92
C GLY A 142 2.16 -22.56 -24.47
N LEU A 143 1.99 -21.56 -23.60
CA LEU A 143 1.63 -21.75 -22.20
C LEU A 143 0.30 -22.51 -22.04
N PHE A 144 -0.76 -21.98 -22.63
CA PHE A 144 -2.11 -22.50 -22.38
C PHE A 144 -2.41 -23.81 -23.11
N ASN A 145 -1.74 -24.11 -24.23
CA ASN A 145 -1.84 -25.45 -24.84
C ASN A 145 -1.04 -26.51 -24.09
N THR A 146 0.04 -26.14 -23.41
CA THR A 146 0.85 -27.08 -22.62
C THR A 146 0.06 -27.59 -21.42
N TYR A 147 -0.56 -26.69 -20.63
CA TYR A 147 -1.24 -27.09 -19.40
C TYR A 147 -2.74 -27.37 -19.58
N LYS A 148 -3.40 -26.73 -20.56
CA LYS A 148 -4.87 -26.76 -20.81
C LYS A 148 -5.75 -26.28 -19.65
N LYS A 149 -5.36 -26.46 -18.40
CA LYS A 149 -6.09 -26.06 -17.19
C LYS A 149 -5.13 -25.29 -16.28
N VAL A 150 -5.34 -23.99 -16.18
CA VAL A 150 -4.45 -23.06 -15.46
C VAL A 150 -5.23 -22.31 -14.39
N ILE A 151 -4.68 -22.26 -13.17
CA ILE A 151 -5.15 -21.40 -12.08
C ILE A 151 -4.12 -20.29 -11.88
N ILE A 152 -4.57 -19.04 -11.87
CA ILE A 152 -3.79 -17.90 -11.36
C ILE A 152 -4.36 -17.53 -9.99
N GLU A 153 -3.60 -17.83 -8.94
CA GLU A 153 -4.00 -17.63 -7.55
C GLU A 153 -3.12 -16.59 -6.87
N ASP A 154 -3.71 -15.49 -6.40
CA ASP A 154 -2.94 -14.47 -5.67
C ASP A 154 -3.84 -13.58 -4.80
N SER A 155 -3.23 -12.76 -3.98
CA SER A 155 -3.86 -11.73 -3.14
C SER A 155 -4.69 -10.70 -3.92
N ALA A 156 -5.52 -9.95 -3.19
CA ALA A 156 -6.31 -8.85 -3.75
C ALA A 156 -5.40 -7.79 -4.39
N GLY A 157 -5.86 -7.17 -5.48
CA GLY A 157 -5.13 -6.05 -6.08
C GLY A 157 -3.95 -6.40 -6.99
N MET A 158 -3.58 -7.68 -7.11
CA MET A 158 -2.50 -8.14 -8.00
C MET A 158 -2.84 -8.13 -9.50
N GLY A 159 -4.05 -7.70 -9.88
CA GLY A 159 -4.41 -7.56 -11.30
C GLY A 159 -4.94 -8.83 -11.98
N LYS A 160 -5.35 -9.87 -11.23
CA LYS A 160 -5.95 -11.11 -11.77
C LYS A 160 -7.06 -10.86 -12.80
N SER A 161 -8.09 -10.08 -12.45
CA SER A 161 -9.16 -9.74 -13.39
C SER A 161 -8.66 -8.95 -14.59
N THR A 162 -7.67 -8.07 -14.41
CA THR A 162 -7.06 -7.29 -15.50
C THR A 162 -6.31 -8.20 -16.47
N ILE A 163 -5.54 -9.18 -15.96
CA ILE A 163 -4.90 -10.23 -16.76
C ILE A 163 -5.96 -11.00 -17.55
N MET A 164 -7.06 -11.44 -16.91
CA MET A 164 -8.12 -12.18 -17.59
C MET A 164 -8.74 -11.40 -18.75
N LYS A 165 -9.03 -10.11 -18.54
CA LYS A 165 -9.55 -9.24 -19.59
C LYS A 165 -8.56 -9.08 -20.75
N LYS A 166 -7.28 -8.84 -20.44
CA LYS A 166 -6.22 -8.69 -21.45
C LYS A 166 -6.05 -9.99 -22.27
N LEU A 167 -6.02 -11.14 -21.61
CA LEU A 167 -5.90 -12.43 -22.27
C LEU A 167 -7.12 -12.74 -23.16
N PHE A 168 -8.33 -12.42 -22.70
CA PHE A 168 -9.56 -12.58 -23.49
C PHE A 168 -9.52 -11.75 -24.79
N ILE A 169 -9.18 -10.46 -24.68
CA ILE A 169 -9.05 -9.56 -25.83
C ILE A 169 -7.98 -10.06 -26.80
N SER A 170 -6.81 -10.37 -26.26
CA SER A 170 -5.66 -10.83 -27.06
C SER A 170 -5.96 -12.17 -27.76
N CYS A 171 -6.73 -13.06 -27.14
CA CYS A 171 -7.20 -14.31 -27.76
C CYS A 171 -8.05 -14.06 -29.01
N ILE A 172 -8.93 -13.05 -28.97
CA ILE A 172 -9.77 -12.65 -30.11
C ILE A 172 -8.90 -12.01 -31.19
N GLU A 173 -8.06 -11.05 -30.82
CA GLU A 173 -7.18 -10.32 -31.75
C GLU A 173 -6.20 -11.24 -32.48
N LYS A 174 -5.68 -12.28 -31.80
CA LYS A 174 -4.72 -13.25 -32.36
C LYS A 174 -5.37 -14.47 -33.03
N ASN A 175 -6.69 -14.63 -32.90
CA ASN A 175 -7.45 -15.75 -33.48
C ASN A 175 -6.96 -17.15 -33.03
N GLU A 176 -6.79 -17.31 -31.71
CA GLU A 176 -6.18 -18.49 -31.07
C GLU A 176 -7.18 -19.55 -30.60
N GLY A 177 -8.48 -19.23 -30.56
CA GLY A 177 -9.55 -20.15 -30.19
C GLY A 177 -10.89 -19.45 -30.01
N ILE A 178 -11.87 -20.15 -29.42
CA ILE A 178 -13.22 -19.62 -29.15
C ILE A 178 -13.30 -19.19 -27.68
N PRO A 179 -13.20 -17.90 -27.36
CA PRO A 179 -13.15 -17.46 -25.97
C PRO A 179 -14.55 -17.31 -25.37
N ILE A 180 -14.72 -17.77 -24.13
CA ILE A 180 -15.93 -17.58 -23.31
C ILE A 180 -15.51 -16.97 -21.98
N PHE A 181 -16.02 -15.78 -21.67
CA PHE A 181 -15.70 -15.06 -20.43
C PHE A 181 -16.83 -15.17 -19.41
N ILE A 182 -16.52 -15.73 -18.23
CA ILE A 182 -17.48 -15.98 -17.17
C ILE A 182 -16.95 -15.37 -15.87
N GLU A 183 -17.67 -14.39 -15.34
CA GLU A 183 -17.47 -13.90 -13.99
C GLU A 183 -18.21 -14.81 -13.02
N LEU A 184 -17.47 -15.55 -12.19
CA LEU A 184 -18.03 -16.60 -11.33
C LEU A 184 -18.96 -16.04 -10.24
N ARG A 185 -18.85 -14.75 -9.91
CA ARG A 185 -19.81 -14.04 -9.04
C ARG A 185 -21.25 -14.02 -9.57
N LYS A 186 -21.47 -14.29 -10.87
CA LYS A 186 -22.80 -14.35 -11.48
C LYS A 186 -23.50 -15.71 -11.26
N LEU A 187 -22.79 -16.71 -10.74
CA LEU A 187 -23.37 -18.01 -10.42
C LEU A 187 -24.20 -17.89 -9.13
N GLN A 188 -25.39 -18.50 -9.16
CA GLN A 188 -26.35 -18.55 -8.06
C GLN A 188 -26.73 -20.01 -7.76
N GLU A 189 -27.58 -20.26 -6.77
CA GLU A 189 -27.94 -21.62 -6.39
C GLU A 189 -28.57 -22.43 -7.54
N GLU A 190 -29.50 -21.80 -8.26
CA GLU A 190 -30.30 -22.41 -9.32
C GLU A 190 -29.59 -22.39 -10.67
N THR A 191 -28.71 -21.40 -10.89
CA THR A 191 -28.03 -21.18 -12.17
C THR A 191 -26.76 -22.03 -12.26
N ASP A 192 -26.73 -23.03 -13.15
CA ASP A 192 -25.49 -23.74 -13.45
C ASP A 192 -24.61 -22.96 -14.46
N ILE A 193 -23.34 -23.39 -14.63
CA ILE A 193 -22.41 -22.74 -15.57
C ILE A 193 -22.89 -22.81 -17.02
N VAL A 194 -23.61 -23.87 -17.39
CA VAL A 194 -24.14 -24.04 -18.75
C VAL A 194 -25.29 -23.07 -18.99
N ASP A 195 -26.18 -22.92 -18.02
CA ASP A 195 -27.26 -21.93 -18.05
C ASP A 195 -26.68 -20.54 -18.19
N LEU A 196 -25.64 -20.20 -17.43
CA LEU A 196 -24.97 -18.91 -17.54
C LEU A 196 -24.34 -18.69 -18.92
N ILE A 197 -23.67 -19.71 -19.48
CA ILE A 197 -23.14 -19.64 -20.86
C ILE A 197 -24.26 -19.38 -21.85
N ILE A 198 -25.37 -20.12 -21.77
CA ILE A 198 -26.50 -19.98 -22.68
C ILE A 198 -27.15 -18.62 -22.55
N THR A 199 -27.39 -18.13 -21.33
CA THR A 199 -27.93 -16.80 -21.07
C THR A 199 -27.01 -15.71 -21.61
N GLN A 200 -25.69 -15.88 -21.52
CA GLN A 200 -24.74 -14.92 -22.07
C GLN A 200 -24.68 -14.94 -23.59
N LEU A 201 -24.75 -16.12 -24.19
CA LEU A 201 -24.78 -16.28 -25.65
C LEU A 201 -26.06 -15.68 -26.21
N ASN A 202 -27.22 -16.08 -25.68
CA ASN A 202 -28.53 -15.66 -26.17
C ASN A 202 -28.70 -14.14 -26.18
N SER A 203 -29.43 -13.65 -27.18
CA SER A 203 -29.87 -12.25 -27.25
C SER A 203 -31.32 -12.14 -26.77
N ILE A 204 -31.81 -10.91 -26.58
CA ILE A 204 -33.17 -10.62 -26.09
C ILE A 204 -34.26 -11.31 -26.93
N HIS A 205 -33.95 -11.68 -28.18
CA HIS A 205 -34.94 -12.16 -29.16
C HIS A 205 -34.65 -13.57 -29.73
N LYS A 206 -33.56 -14.22 -29.34
CA LYS A 206 -33.13 -15.51 -29.90
C LYS A 206 -32.60 -16.44 -28.80
N GLU A 207 -33.27 -17.57 -28.61
CA GLU A 207 -32.87 -18.62 -27.68
C GLU A 207 -32.30 -19.82 -28.43
N HIS A 208 -31.10 -20.25 -28.05
CA HIS A 208 -30.49 -21.46 -28.58
C HIS A 208 -30.81 -22.71 -27.77
N ASP A 209 -30.89 -23.83 -28.48
CA ASP A 209 -30.97 -25.17 -27.87
C ASP A 209 -29.72 -25.44 -27.01
N LYS A 210 -29.94 -25.61 -25.69
CA LYS A 210 -28.92 -25.99 -24.71
C LYS A 210 -28.09 -27.19 -25.19
N GLN A 211 -28.71 -28.15 -25.85
CA GLN A 211 -28.03 -29.36 -26.30
C GLN A 211 -27.09 -29.09 -27.49
N LEU A 212 -27.47 -28.21 -28.42
CA LEU A 212 -26.61 -27.78 -29.51
C LEU A 212 -25.33 -27.09 -28.99
N VAL A 213 -25.48 -26.14 -28.04
CA VAL A 213 -24.34 -25.44 -27.44
C VAL A 213 -23.36 -26.43 -26.80
N LEU A 214 -23.87 -27.38 -26.03
CA LEU A 214 -23.05 -28.41 -25.37
C LEU A 214 -22.34 -29.33 -26.37
N GLU A 215 -22.97 -29.70 -27.48
CA GLU A 215 -22.33 -30.49 -28.53
C GLU A 215 -21.18 -29.75 -29.21
N ILE A 216 -21.33 -28.45 -29.44
CA ILE A 216 -20.27 -27.60 -29.99
C ILE A 216 -19.11 -27.50 -28.98
N ILE A 217 -19.40 -27.22 -27.71
CA ILE A 217 -18.38 -27.14 -26.65
C ILE A 217 -17.60 -28.45 -26.51
N ASN A 218 -18.25 -29.60 -26.58
CA ASN A 218 -17.60 -30.91 -26.44
C ASN A 218 -16.58 -31.21 -27.54
N ARG A 219 -16.68 -30.54 -28.70
CA ARG A 219 -15.74 -30.71 -29.81
C ARG A 219 -14.37 -30.06 -29.57
N GLY A 220 -14.23 -29.19 -28.57
CA GLY A 220 -12.94 -28.55 -28.26
C GLY A 220 -12.79 -27.14 -28.87
N ASP A 221 -11.58 -26.60 -28.73
CA ASP A 221 -11.14 -25.26 -29.19
C ASP A 221 -11.74 -24.06 -28.44
N PHE A 222 -12.55 -24.30 -27.40
CA PHE A 222 -12.98 -23.24 -26.50
C PHE A 222 -11.89 -22.92 -25.47
N ILE A 223 -11.82 -21.64 -25.12
CA ILE A 223 -10.96 -21.10 -24.07
C ILE A 223 -11.88 -20.41 -23.05
N PHE A 224 -12.09 -21.07 -21.91
CA PHE A 224 -12.94 -20.57 -20.84
C PHE A 224 -12.13 -19.71 -19.88
N PHE A 225 -12.50 -18.43 -19.79
CA PHE A 225 -11.97 -17.46 -18.85
C PHE A 225 -12.90 -17.36 -17.65
N LEU A 226 -12.57 -18.04 -16.57
CA LEU A 226 -13.36 -18.14 -15.34
C LEU A 226 -12.79 -17.19 -14.27
N ASP A 227 -13.31 -15.97 -14.19
CA ASP A 227 -12.77 -14.93 -13.30
C ASP A 227 -13.48 -14.91 -11.94
N GLY A 228 -12.69 -14.86 -10.86
CA GLY A 228 -13.19 -14.59 -9.50
C GLY A 228 -13.82 -15.79 -8.78
N PHE A 229 -13.12 -16.92 -8.69
CA PHE A 229 -13.62 -18.10 -7.97
C PHE A 229 -13.92 -17.81 -6.49
N ASP A 230 -13.10 -16.97 -5.85
CA ASP A 230 -13.31 -16.53 -4.48
C ASP A 230 -14.54 -15.61 -4.33
N GLU A 231 -15.10 -15.09 -5.43
CA GLU A 231 -16.31 -14.26 -5.45
C GLU A 231 -17.62 -15.08 -5.49
N ILE A 232 -17.54 -16.43 -5.59
CA ILE A 232 -18.73 -17.30 -5.55
C ILE A 232 -19.41 -17.19 -4.17
N PRO A 233 -20.75 -16.99 -4.12
CA PRO A 233 -21.49 -16.92 -2.86
C PRO A 233 -21.23 -18.14 -1.96
N PHE A 234 -20.87 -17.87 -0.70
CA PHE A 234 -20.50 -18.92 0.25
C PHE A 234 -21.63 -19.94 0.49
N GLU A 235 -22.87 -19.47 0.57
CA GLU A 235 -24.06 -20.27 0.90
C GLU A 235 -24.24 -21.48 -0.03
N TYR A 236 -23.84 -21.36 -1.29
CA TYR A 236 -24.03 -22.39 -2.33
C TYR A 236 -22.73 -22.82 -3.01
N LYS A 237 -21.59 -22.43 -2.46
CA LYS A 237 -20.27 -22.62 -3.07
C LYS A 237 -19.99 -24.08 -3.42
N ASP A 238 -20.21 -25.01 -2.49
CA ASP A 238 -19.95 -26.44 -2.70
C ASP A 238 -20.76 -27.01 -3.88
N LYS A 239 -22.04 -26.65 -3.97
CA LYS A 239 -22.94 -27.08 -5.05
C LYS A 239 -22.49 -26.52 -6.40
N ILE A 240 -22.14 -25.24 -6.45
CA ILE A 240 -21.65 -24.56 -7.66
C ILE A 240 -20.31 -25.16 -8.10
N VAL A 241 -19.37 -25.37 -7.17
CA VAL A 241 -18.06 -25.97 -7.43
C VAL A 241 -18.20 -27.40 -7.97
N HIS A 242 -19.14 -28.18 -7.43
CA HIS A 242 -19.41 -29.53 -7.93
C HIS A 242 -19.85 -29.50 -9.40
N LYS A 243 -20.84 -28.66 -9.74
CA LYS A 243 -21.32 -28.50 -11.13
C LYS A 243 -20.22 -27.97 -12.05
N LEU A 244 -19.40 -27.04 -11.59
CA LEU A 244 -18.28 -26.48 -12.35
C LEU A 244 -17.25 -27.57 -12.70
N LYS A 245 -16.89 -28.42 -11.73
CA LYS A 245 -15.98 -29.55 -11.98
C LYS A 245 -16.58 -30.57 -12.94
N GLU A 246 -17.87 -30.86 -12.81
CA GLU A 246 -18.58 -31.77 -13.70
C GLU A 246 -18.55 -31.25 -15.15
N PHE A 247 -18.80 -29.95 -15.34
CA PHE A 247 -18.68 -29.29 -16.64
C PHE A 247 -17.26 -29.45 -17.22
N ILE A 248 -16.23 -29.04 -16.47
CA ILE A 248 -14.82 -29.10 -16.91
C ILE A 248 -14.42 -30.55 -17.28
N ALA A 249 -14.87 -31.54 -16.50
CA ALA A 249 -14.58 -32.95 -16.74
C ALA A 249 -15.24 -33.46 -18.04
N LYS A 250 -16.49 -33.04 -18.31
CA LYS A 250 -17.24 -33.43 -19.52
C LYS A 250 -16.73 -32.73 -20.78
N SER A 251 -16.16 -31.53 -20.64
CA SER A 251 -15.67 -30.71 -21.77
C SER A 251 -14.14 -30.62 -21.80
N ASN A 252 -13.44 -31.73 -21.57
CA ASN A 252 -11.97 -31.78 -21.37
C ASN A 252 -11.12 -31.44 -22.62
N ASN A 253 -11.74 -31.32 -23.80
CA ASN A 253 -11.05 -30.93 -25.05
C ASN A 253 -10.80 -29.41 -25.15
N ASN A 254 -11.16 -28.65 -24.11
CA ASN A 254 -11.09 -27.19 -24.05
C ASN A 254 -10.01 -26.71 -23.07
N ILE A 255 -9.69 -25.43 -23.17
CA ILE A 255 -8.77 -24.74 -22.27
C ILE A 255 -9.56 -24.01 -21.18
N PHE A 256 -9.09 -24.08 -19.94
CA PHE A 256 -9.70 -23.43 -18.78
C PHE A 256 -8.66 -22.58 -18.06
N LEU A 257 -8.92 -21.28 -17.95
CA LEU A 257 -8.18 -20.35 -17.12
C LEU A 257 -9.08 -19.94 -15.97
N LEU A 258 -8.64 -20.16 -14.74
CA LEU A 258 -9.37 -19.81 -13.53
C LEU A 258 -8.54 -18.80 -12.74
N THR A 259 -9.18 -17.74 -12.22
CA THR A 259 -8.55 -16.86 -11.24
C THR A 259 -9.20 -17.01 -9.88
N SER A 260 -8.39 -16.85 -8.84
CA SER A 260 -8.90 -16.81 -7.48
C SER A 260 -7.94 -16.11 -6.54
N ARG A 261 -8.45 -15.68 -5.39
CA ARG A 261 -7.62 -15.53 -4.19
C ARG A 261 -7.32 -16.88 -3.56
N ASN A 262 -6.42 -16.89 -2.57
CA ASN A 262 -6.22 -18.07 -1.74
C ASN A 262 -7.57 -18.51 -1.16
N ASP A 263 -7.92 -19.75 -1.43
CA ASP A 263 -9.20 -20.34 -1.10
C ASP A 263 -9.00 -21.85 -0.95
N ASN A 264 -9.35 -22.37 0.23
CA ASN A 264 -9.14 -23.77 0.57
C ASN A 264 -9.80 -24.73 -0.43
N VAL A 265 -10.88 -24.32 -1.08
CA VAL A 265 -11.60 -25.16 -2.06
C VAL A 265 -10.79 -25.31 -3.35
N LEU A 266 -9.87 -24.40 -3.69
CA LEU A 266 -9.04 -24.52 -4.91
C LEU A 266 -8.14 -25.75 -4.89
N SER A 267 -7.72 -26.20 -3.71
CA SER A 267 -6.94 -27.44 -3.55
C SER A 267 -7.63 -28.66 -4.19
N SER A 268 -8.96 -28.61 -4.30
CA SER A 268 -9.77 -29.65 -4.89
C SER A 268 -9.77 -29.66 -6.43
N PHE A 269 -9.08 -28.72 -7.08
CA PHE A 269 -8.85 -28.63 -8.53
C PHE A 269 -7.48 -29.20 -8.94
N GLY A 270 -7.07 -30.35 -8.39
CA GLY A 270 -5.73 -30.93 -8.58
C GLY A 270 -5.27 -31.24 -10.03
N GLN A 271 -6.17 -31.12 -11.01
CA GLN A 271 -5.83 -31.23 -12.44
C GLN A 271 -5.35 -29.92 -13.08
N PHE A 272 -5.42 -28.80 -12.35
CA PHE A 272 -4.99 -27.49 -12.83
C PHE A 272 -3.54 -27.23 -12.45
N LYS A 273 -2.78 -26.64 -13.37
CA LYS A 273 -1.48 -26.07 -13.07
C LYS A 273 -1.67 -24.71 -12.40
N LYS A 274 -1.13 -24.56 -11.19
CA LYS A 274 -1.23 -23.34 -10.40
C LYS A 274 -0.05 -22.40 -10.67
N PHE A 275 -0.35 -21.13 -10.85
CA PHE A 275 0.60 -20.03 -10.97
C PHE A 275 0.22 -18.91 -9.98
N HIS A 276 1.24 -18.16 -9.57
CA HIS A 276 1.13 -16.96 -8.74
C HIS A 276 1.63 -15.76 -9.54
N ILE A 277 1.18 -14.56 -9.16
CA ILE A 277 1.65 -13.31 -9.75
C ILE A 277 2.86 -12.83 -8.95
N ASN A 278 3.97 -12.61 -9.63
CA ASN A 278 5.13 -11.97 -9.00
C ASN A 278 4.82 -10.48 -8.79
N GLY A 279 5.19 -9.97 -7.61
CA GLY A 279 5.15 -8.55 -7.32
C GLY A 279 5.89 -7.72 -8.38
N MET A 280 5.35 -6.56 -8.71
CA MET A 280 5.96 -5.64 -9.66
C MET A 280 7.34 -5.21 -9.19
N GLN A 281 8.28 -5.16 -10.12
CA GLN A 281 9.55 -4.52 -9.89
C GLN A 281 9.38 -3.00 -9.82
N TYR A 282 10.32 -2.32 -9.17
CA TYR A 282 10.29 -0.86 -9.00
C TYR A 282 10.06 -0.11 -10.32
N ASN A 283 10.75 -0.51 -11.39
CA ASN A 283 10.59 0.09 -12.72
C ASN A 283 9.21 -0.16 -13.33
N GLU A 284 8.62 -1.34 -13.12
CA GLU A 284 7.27 -1.66 -13.60
C GLU A 284 6.21 -0.80 -12.89
N ALA A 285 6.40 -0.52 -11.60
CA ALA A 285 5.56 0.41 -10.85
C ALA A 285 5.69 1.86 -11.38
N CYS A 286 6.90 2.31 -11.70
CA CYS A 286 7.15 3.62 -12.33
C CYS A 286 6.49 3.73 -13.71
N GLU A 287 6.60 2.70 -14.56
CA GLU A 287 5.94 2.64 -15.87
C GLU A 287 4.42 2.75 -15.74
N MET A 288 3.84 2.09 -14.74
CA MET A 288 2.41 2.15 -14.45
C MET A 288 1.96 3.56 -14.00
N ILE A 289 2.76 4.24 -13.17
CA ILE A 289 2.56 5.65 -12.78
C ILE A 289 2.59 6.56 -14.01
N GLU A 290 3.56 6.39 -14.90
CA GLU A 290 3.68 7.14 -16.14
C GLU A 290 2.50 6.93 -17.09
N LYS A 291 1.99 5.69 -17.20
CA LYS A 291 0.78 5.40 -17.99
C LYS A 291 -0.43 6.18 -17.49
N TYR A 292 -0.66 6.20 -16.17
CA TYR A 292 -1.76 6.98 -15.58
C TYR A 292 -1.62 8.47 -15.85
N ASP A 293 -0.40 8.98 -15.70
CA ASP A 293 -0.12 10.38 -15.89
C ASP A 293 -0.25 10.84 -17.34
N ARG A 294 0.16 9.99 -18.29
CA ARG A 294 0.00 10.22 -19.72
C ARG A 294 -1.47 10.37 -20.12
N ILE A 295 -2.35 9.55 -19.55
CA ILE A 295 -3.79 9.61 -19.82
C ILE A 295 -4.41 10.89 -19.24
N LEU A 296 -3.98 11.29 -18.05
CA LEU A 296 -4.53 12.47 -17.39
C LEU A 296 -3.89 13.79 -17.83
N GLY A 297 -2.69 13.75 -18.41
CA GLY A 297 -1.95 14.90 -18.88
C GLY A 297 -1.48 15.85 -17.75
N PHE A 298 -1.32 15.35 -16.53
CA PHE A 298 -0.96 16.20 -15.39
C PHE A 298 0.55 16.43 -15.23
N ASN A 299 1.40 15.64 -15.88
CA ASN A 299 2.86 15.71 -15.78
C ASN A 299 3.35 15.61 -14.31
N LEU A 300 2.76 14.70 -13.54
CA LEU A 300 3.09 14.39 -12.16
C LEU A 300 4.09 13.23 -12.02
N SER A 301 4.26 12.38 -13.04
CA SER A 301 5.05 11.13 -12.94
C SER A 301 6.45 11.37 -12.38
N ASP A 302 7.19 12.33 -12.95
CA ASP A 302 8.57 12.64 -12.53
C ASP A 302 8.63 13.08 -11.06
N SER A 303 7.64 13.85 -10.63
CA SER A 303 7.59 14.34 -9.24
C SER A 303 7.24 13.21 -8.27
N ILE A 304 6.32 12.32 -8.64
CA ILE A 304 5.97 11.13 -7.87
C ILE A 304 7.19 10.22 -7.71
N ILE A 305 7.83 9.86 -8.83
CA ILE A 305 8.98 8.95 -8.85
C ILE A 305 10.15 9.55 -8.05
N LYS A 306 10.41 10.85 -8.21
CA LYS A 306 11.42 11.56 -7.41
C LYS A 306 11.13 11.45 -5.92
N GLN A 307 9.90 11.70 -5.49
CA GLN A 307 9.56 11.60 -4.08
C GLN A 307 9.59 10.16 -3.55
N ILE A 308 9.21 9.18 -4.36
CA ILE A 308 9.37 7.75 -4.00
C ILE A 308 10.86 7.46 -3.75
N ASN A 309 11.75 7.83 -4.67
CA ASN A 309 13.19 7.67 -4.50
C ASN A 309 13.70 8.36 -3.23
N GLU A 310 13.29 9.60 -2.99
CA GLU A 310 13.67 10.34 -1.78
C GLU A 310 13.21 9.63 -0.49
N ASN A 311 12.01 9.05 -0.46
CA ASN A 311 11.50 8.30 0.69
C ASN A 311 12.26 6.98 0.92
N LEU A 312 12.63 6.29 -0.16
CA LEU A 312 13.40 5.04 -0.11
C LEU A 312 14.84 5.29 0.34
N GLU A 313 15.52 6.29 -0.23
CA GLU A 313 16.90 6.67 0.14
C GLU A 313 17.00 7.13 1.60
N GLN A 314 15.96 7.78 2.12
CA GLN A 314 15.94 8.33 3.48
C GLN A 314 15.38 7.36 4.52
N ASP A 315 14.96 6.16 4.13
CA ASP A 315 14.29 5.19 4.99
C ASP A 315 13.06 5.79 5.70
N ALA A 316 12.38 6.74 5.02
CA ALA A 316 11.26 7.50 5.58
C ALA A 316 9.94 6.73 5.53
N PHE A 317 9.80 5.81 4.57
CA PHE A 317 8.63 4.96 4.40
C PHE A 317 9.03 3.55 3.96
N LYS A 318 9.38 2.70 4.93
CA LYS A 318 9.88 1.32 4.71
C LYS A 318 8.96 0.48 3.82
N ASP A 319 7.67 0.49 4.11
CA ASP A 319 6.66 -0.30 3.41
C ASP A 319 6.46 0.10 1.95
N LEU A 320 6.99 1.25 1.54
CA LEU A 320 6.76 1.77 0.19
C LEU A 320 7.24 0.77 -0.88
N VAL A 321 8.32 0.02 -0.63
CA VAL A 321 8.80 -1.03 -1.54
C VAL A 321 7.72 -2.09 -1.76
N GLU A 322 7.19 -2.67 -0.68
CA GLU A 322 6.16 -3.70 -0.74
C GLU A 322 4.85 -3.17 -1.34
N PHE A 323 4.53 -1.89 -1.14
CA PHE A 323 3.38 -1.26 -1.78
C PHE A 323 3.54 -1.08 -3.29
N LEU A 324 4.77 -0.87 -3.77
CA LEU A 324 5.04 -0.76 -5.20
C LEU A 324 4.95 -2.10 -5.92
N GLU A 325 5.06 -3.22 -5.20
CA GLU A 325 4.90 -4.56 -5.77
C GLU A 325 3.44 -4.87 -6.15
N VAL A 326 2.47 -4.20 -5.51
CA VAL A 326 1.03 -4.45 -5.73
C VAL A 326 0.45 -3.41 -6.70
N PRO A 327 0.04 -3.79 -7.93
CA PRO A 327 -0.52 -2.87 -8.93
C PRO A 327 -1.61 -1.94 -8.39
N PHE A 328 -2.50 -2.50 -7.57
CA PHE A 328 -3.57 -1.74 -6.96
C PHE A 328 -3.07 -0.63 -6.01
N LEU A 329 -2.07 -0.91 -5.18
CA LEU A 329 -1.51 0.09 -4.26
C LEU A 329 -0.75 1.18 -5.01
N VAL A 330 -0.11 0.86 -6.14
CA VAL A 330 0.46 1.86 -7.06
C VAL A 330 -0.62 2.81 -7.57
N SER A 331 -1.82 2.31 -7.92
CA SER A 331 -2.95 3.17 -8.28
C SER A 331 -3.38 4.11 -7.13
N LEU A 332 -3.34 3.65 -5.88
CA LEU A 332 -3.67 4.46 -4.71
C LEU A 332 -2.60 5.52 -4.39
N ILE A 333 -1.33 5.19 -4.58
CA ILE A 333 -0.21 6.14 -4.46
C ILE A 333 -0.40 7.27 -5.47
N TYR A 334 -0.64 6.93 -6.75
CA TYR A 334 -0.91 7.93 -7.79
C TYR A 334 -2.11 8.81 -7.44
N LEU A 335 -3.24 8.21 -7.04
CA LEU A 335 -4.44 8.94 -6.66
C LEU A 335 -4.19 9.91 -5.49
N THR A 336 -3.48 9.44 -4.46
CA THR A 336 -3.20 10.24 -3.27
C THR A 336 -2.30 11.42 -3.62
N TYR A 337 -1.30 11.20 -4.48
CA TYR A 337 -0.45 12.26 -4.99
C TYR A 337 -1.23 13.29 -5.80
N LYS A 338 -2.08 12.84 -6.74
CA LYS A 338 -2.93 13.73 -7.56
C LYS A 338 -3.74 14.72 -6.72
N HIS A 339 -4.24 14.30 -5.56
CA HIS A 339 -5.04 15.16 -4.68
C HIS A 339 -4.24 16.13 -3.83
N LYS A 340 -3.03 15.75 -3.38
CA LYS A 340 -2.25 16.52 -2.39
C LYS A 340 -0.91 17.05 -2.90
N ARG A 341 -0.52 16.70 -4.13
CA ARG A 341 0.79 16.96 -4.77
C ARG A 341 1.99 16.54 -3.91
N ASP A 342 1.80 15.50 -3.12
CA ASP A 342 2.81 14.91 -2.25
C ASP A 342 2.51 13.41 -2.09
N VAL A 343 3.54 12.56 -2.19
CA VAL A 343 3.52 11.12 -1.88
C VAL A 343 3.31 11.04 -0.37
N PRO A 344 2.41 10.17 0.12
CA PRO A 344 1.58 10.46 1.28
C PRO A 344 2.33 11.13 2.45
N VAL A 345 2.10 12.44 2.67
CA VAL A 345 2.73 13.18 3.80
C VAL A 345 2.40 12.55 5.14
N LYS A 346 1.20 11.98 5.23
CA LYS A 346 0.65 11.38 6.44
C LYS A 346 0.40 9.90 6.23
N LYS A 347 1.19 9.07 6.91
CA LYS A 347 1.13 7.61 6.81
C LYS A 347 -0.25 7.10 7.22
N ASP A 348 -0.84 7.66 8.28
CA ASP A 348 -2.16 7.26 8.79
C ASP A 348 -3.25 7.32 7.71
N GLN A 349 -3.26 8.39 6.91
CA GLN A 349 -4.25 8.59 5.86
C GLN A 349 -4.06 7.62 4.70
N PHE A 350 -2.80 7.26 4.41
CA PHE A 350 -2.52 6.24 3.41
C PHE A 350 -3.04 4.88 3.86
N TYR A 351 -2.68 4.42 5.06
CA TYR A 351 -3.20 3.16 5.60
C TYR A 351 -4.72 3.16 5.71
N ARG A 352 -5.35 4.28 6.10
CA ARG A 352 -6.81 4.39 6.10
C ARG A 352 -7.40 4.13 4.71
N LYS A 353 -6.85 4.75 3.66
CA LYS A 353 -7.30 4.54 2.29
C LYS A 353 -7.08 3.12 1.80
N VAL A 354 -5.93 2.51 2.15
CA VAL A 354 -5.68 1.12 1.80
C VAL A 354 -6.67 0.21 2.52
N TYR A 355 -6.93 0.44 3.80
CA TYR A 355 -7.93 -0.29 4.56
C TYR A 355 -9.33 -0.15 3.94
N ASP A 356 -9.79 1.09 3.68
CA ASP A 356 -11.09 1.34 3.08
C ASP A 356 -11.19 0.62 1.72
N ALA A 357 -10.14 0.64 0.91
CA ALA A 357 -10.12 -0.06 -0.37
C ALA A 357 -10.06 -1.60 -0.24
N LEU A 358 -9.34 -2.15 0.75
CA LEU A 358 -9.37 -3.58 1.05
C LEU A 358 -10.74 -4.02 1.57
N PHE A 359 -11.43 -3.15 2.31
CA PHE A 359 -12.73 -3.44 2.88
C PHE A 359 -13.84 -3.38 1.82
N GLU A 360 -13.91 -2.26 1.11
CA GLU A 360 -14.94 -1.97 0.11
C GLU A 360 -14.71 -2.73 -1.19
N GLU A 361 -13.46 -3.13 -1.46
CA GLU A 361 -12.97 -3.59 -2.76
C GLU A 361 -13.30 -2.63 -3.90
N HIS A 362 -12.61 -2.80 -5.03
CA HIS A 362 -12.90 -2.06 -6.26
C HIS A 362 -14.24 -2.45 -6.90
N ASP A 363 -15.17 -2.99 -6.14
CA ASP A 363 -16.43 -3.52 -6.64
C ASP A 363 -17.38 -2.43 -7.14
N LEU A 364 -17.10 -1.15 -6.85
CA LEU A 364 -17.74 -0.01 -7.54
C LEU A 364 -17.49 -0.04 -9.05
N SER A 365 -16.42 -0.69 -9.53
CA SER A 365 -16.18 -0.93 -10.95
C SER A 365 -16.90 -2.17 -11.51
N LYS A 366 -17.47 -3.01 -10.65
CA LYS A 366 -18.07 -4.33 -10.94
C LYS A 366 -19.57 -4.33 -10.63
N ASP A 367 -20.32 -3.44 -11.29
CA ASP A 367 -21.79 -3.33 -11.21
C ASP A 367 -22.38 -3.28 -9.78
N GLY A 368 -21.64 -2.76 -8.80
CA GLY A 368 -22.14 -2.61 -7.43
C GLY A 368 -22.29 -3.92 -6.64
N TYR A 369 -21.59 -4.99 -7.06
CA TYR A 369 -21.46 -6.19 -6.25
C TYR A 369 -20.89 -5.85 -4.87
N LYS A 370 -21.40 -6.47 -3.81
CA LYS A 370 -20.81 -6.36 -2.47
C LYS A 370 -20.64 -7.76 -1.92
N ARG A 371 -19.39 -8.21 -1.81
CA ARG A 371 -19.10 -9.48 -1.17
C ARG A 371 -19.63 -9.44 0.27
N GLN A 372 -20.47 -10.41 0.63
CA GLN A 372 -20.94 -10.53 2.01
C GLN A 372 -19.77 -10.94 2.91
N LYS A 373 -19.59 -10.21 4.01
CA LYS A 373 -18.59 -10.53 5.04
C LYS A 373 -19.19 -11.58 5.98
N TYR A 374 -18.40 -12.58 6.37
CA TYR A 374 -18.85 -13.66 7.27
C TYR A 374 -19.37 -13.09 8.60
N SER A 375 -18.70 -12.07 9.13
CA SER A 375 -19.07 -11.42 10.39
C SER A 375 -20.24 -10.45 10.29
N GLY A 376 -20.64 -10.04 9.07
CA GLY A 376 -21.64 -9.00 8.84
C GLY A 376 -21.24 -7.58 9.30
N LEU A 377 -19.98 -7.38 9.70
CA LEU A 377 -19.51 -6.09 10.21
C LEU A 377 -19.41 -5.04 9.09
N SER A 378 -19.77 -3.78 9.42
CA SER A 378 -19.50 -2.63 8.57
C SER A 378 -18.01 -2.24 8.58
N THR A 379 -17.58 -1.39 7.64
CA THR A 379 -16.20 -0.89 7.57
C THR A 379 -15.76 -0.29 8.90
N ASP A 380 -16.56 0.59 9.50
CA ASP A 380 -16.18 1.25 10.74
C ASP A 380 -16.23 0.30 11.95
N GLN A 381 -17.12 -0.70 11.95
CA GLN A 381 -17.16 -1.72 13.00
C GLN A 381 -15.94 -2.64 12.94
N LEU A 382 -15.58 -3.13 11.74
CA LEU A 382 -14.38 -3.95 11.58
C LEU A 382 -13.12 -3.13 11.88
N HIS A 383 -13.07 -1.86 11.47
CA HIS A 383 -11.97 -0.96 11.84
C HIS A 383 -11.86 -0.79 13.36
N LYS A 384 -12.99 -0.62 14.07
CA LYS A 384 -12.99 -0.52 15.55
C LYS A 384 -12.45 -1.78 16.21
N LEU A 385 -12.84 -2.95 15.71
CA LEU A 385 -12.30 -4.24 16.16
C LEU A 385 -10.79 -4.31 15.91
N LEU A 386 -10.36 -3.98 14.69
CA LEU A 386 -8.97 -4.03 14.25
C LEU A 386 -8.07 -3.10 15.07
N ARG A 387 -8.55 -1.93 15.50
CA ARG A 387 -7.82 -1.06 16.43
C ARG A 387 -7.42 -1.79 17.72
N LYS A 388 -8.39 -2.43 18.37
CA LYS A 388 -8.14 -3.22 19.59
C LYS A 388 -7.23 -4.42 19.29
N LEU A 389 -7.48 -5.14 18.19
CA LEU A 389 -6.66 -6.29 17.77
C LEU A 389 -5.21 -5.89 17.50
N GLY A 390 -4.98 -4.81 16.75
CA GLY A 390 -3.65 -4.28 16.44
C GLY A 390 -2.89 -3.93 17.71
N PHE A 391 -3.54 -3.25 18.66
CA PHE A 391 -2.93 -2.88 19.94
C PHE A 391 -2.54 -4.09 20.81
N ILE A 392 -3.40 -5.10 20.93
CA ILE A 392 -3.07 -6.31 21.71
C ILE A 392 -1.96 -7.14 21.03
N CYS A 393 -1.97 -7.25 19.71
CA CYS A 393 -0.92 -7.94 18.94
C CYS A 393 0.43 -7.23 19.10
N LEU A 394 0.43 -5.90 19.03
CA LEU A 394 1.61 -5.07 19.27
C LEU A 394 2.18 -5.31 20.67
N LYS A 395 1.32 -5.38 21.70
CA LYS A 395 1.75 -5.63 23.09
C LYS A 395 2.41 -7.00 23.25
N GLU A 396 1.97 -8.01 22.51
CA GLU A 396 2.62 -9.33 22.47
C GLU A 396 3.94 -9.30 21.68
N ASN A 397 4.18 -8.27 20.87
CA ASN A 397 5.32 -8.10 19.98
C ASN A 397 5.52 -9.32 19.06
N ARG A 398 4.42 -9.82 18.50
CA ARG A 398 4.39 -10.93 17.54
C ARG A 398 3.60 -10.50 16.31
N ILE A 399 4.05 -10.95 15.15
CA ILE A 399 3.35 -10.72 13.88
C ILE A 399 2.66 -11.97 13.36
N GLU A 400 3.05 -13.14 13.87
CA GLU A 400 2.61 -14.46 13.45
C GLU A 400 2.03 -15.25 14.63
N TYR A 401 0.95 -15.97 14.36
CA TYR A 401 0.12 -16.66 15.34
C TYR A 401 -0.34 -18.00 14.79
N ASN A 402 -0.48 -19.02 15.63
CA ASN A 402 -1.29 -20.18 15.24
C ASN A 402 -2.79 -19.81 15.30
N LYS A 403 -3.63 -20.68 14.73
CA LYS A 403 -5.08 -20.44 14.61
C LYS A 403 -5.74 -20.13 15.95
N ASP A 404 -5.54 -20.98 16.96
CA ASP A 404 -6.18 -20.85 18.27
C ASP A 404 -5.78 -19.54 18.96
N LYS A 405 -4.51 -19.18 18.86
CA LYS A 405 -4.01 -17.93 19.42
C LYS A 405 -4.63 -16.73 18.73
N LEU A 406 -4.69 -16.70 17.40
CA LEU A 406 -5.31 -15.60 16.67
C LEU A 406 -6.81 -15.47 16.99
N LEU A 407 -7.54 -16.59 17.05
CA LEU A 407 -8.94 -16.62 17.47
C LEU A 407 -9.13 -16.05 18.88
N SER A 408 -8.25 -16.40 19.83
CA SER A 408 -8.31 -15.85 21.19
C SER A 408 -8.05 -14.34 21.25
N LEU A 409 -7.22 -13.81 20.34
CA LEU A 409 -6.97 -12.37 20.24
C LEU A 409 -8.16 -11.64 19.60
N ILE A 410 -8.77 -12.24 18.58
CA ILE A 410 -10.01 -11.74 17.97
C ILE A 410 -11.13 -11.71 19.02
N GLU A 411 -11.29 -12.78 19.80
CA GLU A 411 -12.29 -12.88 20.88
C GLU A 411 -12.13 -11.72 21.87
N LYS A 412 -10.90 -11.46 22.34
CA LYS A 412 -10.61 -10.29 23.20
C LYS A 412 -10.93 -8.96 22.51
N SER A 413 -10.81 -8.88 21.19
CA SER A 413 -11.06 -7.66 20.43
C SER A 413 -12.55 -7.37 20.24
N ILE A 414 -13.38 -8.42 20.22
CA ILE A 414 -14.84 -8.32 20.14
C ILE A 414 -15.54 -8.36 21.50
N ASP A 415 -14.80 -8.53 22.60
CA ASP A 415 -15.30 -8.43 23.97
C ASP A 415 -15.77 -6.99 24.27
N SER A 416 -16.99 -6.69 23.81
CA SER A 416 -17.68 -5.41 23.93
C SER A 416 -19.16 -5.55 23.56
N PRO A 417 -20.07 -4.78 24.20
CA PRO A 417 -21.50 -4.76 23.81
C PRO A 417 -21.75 -4.33 22.36
N TYR A 418 -20.79 -3.66 21.70
CA TYR A 418 -20.95 -3.22 20.31
C TYR A 418 -20.80 -4.34 19.27
N PHE A 419 -20.41 -5.55 19.68
CA PHE A 419 -20.21 -6.71 18.81
C PHE A 419 -21.12 -7.88 19.20
N GLU A 420 -22.32 -7.58 19.71
CA GLU A 420 -23.36 -8.57 19.99
C GLU A 420 -23.62 -9.46 18.75
N ASN A 421 -23.57 -10.78 18.94
CA ASN A 421 -23.75 -11.82 17.91
C ASN A 421 -22.60 -12.00 16.89
N VAL A 422 -21.47 -11.31 17.05
CA VAL A 422 -20.29 -11.53 16.21
C VAL A 422 -19.51 -12.74 16.72
N LYS A 423 -19.23 -13.71 15.85
CA LYS A 423 -18.40 -14.88 16.22
C LYS A 423 -16.94 -14.63 15.87
N PRO A 424 -15.97 -14.98 16.76
CA PRO A 424 -14.54 -14.83 16.45
C PRO A 424 -14.10 -15.54 15.16
N HIS A 425 -14.69 -16.71 14.88
CA HIS A 425 -14.38 -17.47 13.67
C HIS A 425 -14.79 -16.74 12.39
N ASP A 426 -15.93 -16.03 12.40
CA ASP A 426 -16.43 -15.33 11.22
C ASP A 426 -15.53 -14.11 10.91
N VAL A 427 -15.07 -13.41 11.95
CA VAL A 427 -14.07 -12.34 11.82
C VAL A 427 -12.75 -12.91 11.29
N PHE A 428 -12.30 -14.05 11.82
CA PHE A 428 -11.08 -14.71 11.35
C PHE A 428 -11.14 -15.02 9.84
N GLN A 429 -12.27 -15.54 9.35
CA GLN A 429 -12.49 -15.77 7.91
C GLN A 429 -12.45 -14.47 7.12
N ASP A 430 -13.07 -13.40 7.64
CA ASP A 430 -13.04 -12.10 6.98
C ASP A 430 -11.63 -11.55 6.84
N LEU A 431 -10.80 -11.64 7.89
CA LEU A 431 -9.44 -11.10 7.92
C LEU A 431 -8.47 -11.80 6.95
N ILE A 432 -8.78 -13.02 6.53
CA ILE A 432 -7.95 -13.80 5.60
C ILE A 432 -8.49 -13.66 4.17
N TYR A 433 -9.80 -13.83 3.98
CA TYR A 433 -10.37 -14.00 2.63
C TYR A 433 -11.06 -12.74 2.10
N ASN A 434 -11.76 -11.98 2.95
CA ASN A 434 -12.63 -10.88 2.51
C ASN A 434 -12.03 -9.48 2.71
N VAL A 435 -11.11 -9.32 3.66
CA VAL A 435 -10.34 -8.10 3.96
C VAL A 435 -8.96 -8.60 4.35
N PRO A 436 -8.10 -8.98 3.36
CA PRO A 436 -6.89 -9.79 3.58
C PRO A 436 -5.78 -9.01 4.30
N LEU A 437 -6.01 -8.73 5.57
CA LEU A 437 -5.07 -8.13 6.52
C LEU A 437 -4.22 -9.19 7.20
N PHE A 438 -4.57 -10.47 7.03
CA PHE A 438 -3.80 -11.62 7.46
C PHE A 438 -3.52 -12.55 6.27
N ILE A 439 -2.33 -13.17 6.30
CA ILE A 439 -1.87 -14.17 5.35
C ILE A 439 -1.75 -15.50 6.10
N GLU A 440 -2.29 -16.56 5.50
CA GLU A 440 -2.14 -17.94 5.94
C GLU A 440 -0.86 -18.55 5.35
N GLU A 441 0.07 -18.99 6.21
CA GLU A 441 1.33 -19.63 5.84
C GLU A 441 1.46 -20.97 6.57
N GLY A 442 1.14 -22.06 5.88
CA GLY A 442 1.16 -23.40 6.47
C GLY A 442 0.16 -23.54 7.62
N PHE A 443 0.65 -23.58 8.86
CA PHE A 443 -0.18 -23.69 10.08
C PHE A 443 -0.26 -22.40 10.89
N THR A 444 0.28 -21.30 10.36
CA THR A 444 0.33 -20.02 11.03
C THR A 444 -0.31 -18.92 10.19
N TYR A 445 -0.66 -17.84 10.88
CA TYR A 445 -1.36 -16.68 10.34
C TYR A 445 -0.59 -15.45 10.78
N ARG A 446 -0.19 -14.63 9.82
CA ARG A 446 0.53 -13.39 10.11
C ARG A 446 -0.18 -12.19 9.52
N TRP A 447 0.04 -11.02 10.11
CA TRP A 447 -0.39 -9.77 9.49
C TRP A 447 0.22 -9.66 8.08
N SER A 448 -0.57 -9.20 7.11
CA SER A 448 -0.10 -8.98 5.74
C SER A 448 1.06 -7.99 5.71
N HIS A 449 0.98 -6.95 6.56
CA HIS A 449 2.07 -6.05 6.85
C HIS A 449 2.08 -5.65 8.34
N LYS A 450 3.27 -5.61 8.96
CA LYS A 450 3.41 -5.19 10.38
C LYS A 450 2.84 -3.79 10.61
N SER A 451 3.00 -2.87 9.65
CA SER A 451 2.53 -1.50 9.80
C SER A 451 1.01 -1.36 9.79
N PHE A 452 0.22 -2.33 9.28
CA PHE A 452 -1.23 -2.31 9.50
C PHE A 452 -1.56 -2.51 10.98
N MET A 453 -0.91 -3.48 11.63
CA MET A 453 -1.02 -3.70 13.08
C MET A 453 -0.67 -2.41 13.85
N GLU A 454 0.42 -1.74 13.45
CA GLU A 454 0.89 -0.50 14.08
C GLU A 454 -0.05 0.69 13.81
N TYR A 455 -0.59 0.81 12.60
CA TYR A 455 -1.62 1.80 12.23
C TYR A 455 -2.87 1.65 13.08
N PHE A 456 -3.41 0.43 13.18
CA PHE A 456 -4.58 0.15 14.00
C PHE A 456 -4.29 0.40 15.49
N ALA A 457 -3.11 0.03 15.97
CA ALA A 457 -2.69 0.31 17.34
C ALA A 457 -2.55 1.82 17.63
N ALA A 458 -1.95 2.60 16.73
CA ALA A 458 -1.83 4.05 16.89
C ALA A 458 -3.21 4.72 16.98
N ASN A 459 -4.15 4.30 16.12
CA ASN A 459 -5.54 4.75 16.19
C ASN A 459 -6.23 4.29 17.48
N PHE A 460 -5.94 3.10 18.00
CA PHE A 460 -6.49 2.64 19.28
C PHE A 460 -6.03 3.52 20.45
N ILE A 461 -4.76 3.92 20.46
CA ILE A 461 -4.23 4.84 21.48
C ILE A 461 -4.96 6.18 21.41
N PHE A 462 -5.15 6.74 20.21
CA PHE A 462 -5.79 8.04 20.03
C PHE A 462 -7.31 8.02 20.29
N ILE A 463 -8.04 7.07 19.68
CA ILE A 463 -9.50 7.07 19.62
C ILE A 463 -10.11 6.39 20.85
N ASP A 464 -9.58 5.23 21.25
CA ASP A 464 -10.28 4.34 22.20
C ASP A 464 -9.77 4.46 23.64
N ASN A 465 -8.63 5.12 23.89
CA ASN A 465 -8.07 5.25 25.24
C ASN A 465 -8.30 6.61 25.93
N GLY A 466 -8.97 7.57 25.27
CA GLY A 466 -9.38 8.84 25.89
C GLY A 466 -8.25 9.50 26.68
N ASP A 467 -8.44 9.69 27.99
CA ASP A 467 -7.46 10.32 28.89
C ASP A 467 -6.20 9.47 29.14
N ARG A 468 -6.27 8.15 28.95
CA ARG A 468 -5.12 7.23 29.17
C ARG A 468 -4.09 7.25 28.05
N LYS A 469 -4.36 7.97 26.94
CA LYS A 469 -3.42 8.05 25.81
C LYS A 469 -2.07 8.64 26.22
N GLU A 470 -2.07 9.64 27.11
CA GLU A 470 -0.84 10.26 27.62
C GLU A 470 -0.01 9.23 28.41
N GLU A 471 -0.64 8.48 29.31
CA GLU A 471 0.02 7.41 30.09
C GLU A 471 0.65 6.34 29.19
N ILE A 472 -0.01 5.97 28.09
CA ILE A 472 0.51 4.97 27.14
C ILE A 472 1.74 5.54 26.41
N LEU A 473 1.69 6.77 25.91
CA LEU A 473 2.82 7.41 25.22
C LEU A 473 4.02 7.59 26.16
N GLU A 474 3.79 8.02 27.40
CA GLU A 474 4.84 8.07 28.41
C GLU A 474 5.43 6.70 28.70
N GLY A 475 4.58 5.67 28.81
CA GLY A 475 5.02 4.28 29.02
C GLY A 475 5.88 3.76 27.87
N ILE A 476 5.55 4.13 26.63
CA ILE A 476 6.38 3.84 25.45
C ILE A 476 7.74 4.54 25.58
N MET A 477 7.77 5.83 25.91
CA MET A 477 9.01 6.60 26.02
C MET A 477 9.91 6.17 27.18
N LYS A 478 9.34 5.65 28.27
CA LYS A 478 10.06 5.08 29.41
C LYS A 478 10.54 3.64 29.17
N SER A 479 10.10 3.00 28.09
CA SER A 479 10.45 1.62 27.77
C SER A 479 11.85 1.52 27.17
N LYS A 480 12.63 0.49 27.54
CA LYS A 480 13.90 0.16 26.87
C LYS A 480 13.74 -0.33 25.42
N ARG A 481 12.51 -0.42 24.91
CA ARG A 481 12.15 -0.98 23.60
C ARG A 481 11.55 0.05 22.64
N VAL A 482 11.82 1.34 22.81
CA VAL A 482 11.30 2.39 21.91
C VAL A 482 11.55 2.14 20.43
N PRO A 483 12.69 1.57 19.98
CA PRO A 483 12.90 1.21 18.58
C PRO A 483 11.78 0.36 17.97
N ILE A 484 11.11 -0.48 18.77
CA ILE A 484 9.98 -1.31 18.33
C ILE A 484 8.73 -0.46 18.01
N TYR A 485 8.56 0.65 18.71
CA TYR A 485 7.39 1.52 18.64
C TYR A 485 7.60 2.74 17.71
N LEU A 486 8.76 2.90 17.07
CA LEU A 486 9.06 4.09 16.26
C LEU A 486 8.04 4.33 15.14
N ASN A 487 7.60 3.27 14.44
CA ASN A 487 6.60 3.43 13.39
C ASN A 487 5.23 3.83 13.97
N ILE A 488 4.88 3.35 15.17
CA ILE A 488 3.67 3.79 15.87
C ILE A 488 3.76 5.25 16.26
N LEU A 489 4.91 5.69 16.77
CA LEU A 489 5.14 7.08 17.12
C LEU A 489 5.07 7.97 15.88
N ASP A 490 5.59 7.51 14.74
CA ASP A 490 5.49 8.19 13.44
C ASP A 490 4.03 8.31 12.97
N LEU A 491 3.26 7.22 13.06
CA LEU A 491 1.83 7.21 12.77
C LEU A 491 1.04 8.09 13.73
N TYR A 492 1.34 8.04 15.03
CA TYR A 492 0.67 8.82 16.05
C TYR A 492 0.93 10.31 15.89
N TYR A 493 2.16 10.70 15.50
CA TYR A 493 2.50 12.09 15.15
C TYR A 493 1.55 12.64 14.06
N ASP A 494 1.24 11.83 13.05
CA ASP A 494 0.32 12.24 11.97
C ASP A 494 -1.13 12.38 12.43
N ILE A 495 -1.55 11.52 13.38
CA ILE A 495 -2.90 11.44 13.93
C ILE A 495 -3.17 12.58 14.92
N ASP A 496 -2.29 12.78 15.91
CA ASP A 496 -2.48 13.68 17.05
C ASP A 496 -1.15 14.35 17.46
N GLN A 497 -0.69 15.27 16.63
CA GLN A 497 0.54 16.03 16.84
C GLN A 497 0.53 16.81 18.16
N GLU A 498 -0.63 17.31 18.61
CA GLU A 498 -0.72 18.10 19.84
C GLU A 498 -0.35 17.26 21.07
N ASN A 499 -0.97 16.08 21.23
CA ASN A 499 -0.64 15.21 22.37
C ASN A 499 0.75 14.58 22.20
N PHE A 500 1.18 14.31 20.96
CA PHE A 500 2.57 13.91 20.71
C PHE A 500 3.55 14.98 21.20
N ASP A 501 3.32 16.23 20.84
CA ASP A 501 4.18 17.35 21.23
C ASP A 501 4.17 17.55 22.75
N LYS A 502 3.00 17.50 23.39
CA LYS A 502 2.85 17.63 24.85
C LYS A 502 3.58 16.52 25.61
N VAL A 503 3.41 15.26 25.21
CA VAL A 503 3.85 14.11 26.02
C VAL A 503 5.27 13.67 25.67
N ILE A 504 5.69 13.83 24.40
CA ILE A 504 6.97 13.33 23.90
C ILE A 504 7.95 14.48 23.68
N ILE A 505 7.57 15.51 22.91
CA ILE A 505 8.51 16.57 22.53
C ILE A 505 8.80 17.52 23.68
N TYR A 506 7.78 17.95 24.42
CA TYR A 506 7.94 18.93 25.50
C TYR A 506 8.96 18.48 26.57
N PRO A 507 8.92 17.25 27.11
CA PRO A 507 9.95 16.79 28.04
C PRO A 507 11.35 16.76 27.43
N ILE A 508 11.48 16.42 26.14
CA ILE A 508 12.75 16.43 25.41
C ILE A 508 13.29 17.86 25.27
N LEU A 509 12.42 18.82 25.00
CA LEU A 509 12.80 20.23 24.92
C LEU A 509 13.23 20.76 26.29
N GLU A 510 12.56 20.38 27.36
CA GLU A 510 12.97 20.76 28.72
C GLU A 510 14.34 20.21 29.08
N ASP A 511 14.57 18.92 28.85
CA ASP A 511 15.88 18.30 29.07
C ASP A 511 16.97 18.97 28.22
N TYR A 512 16.68 19.22 26.94
CA TYR A 512 17.61 19.89 26.03
C TYR A 512 17.95 21.31 26.43
N ILE A 513 16.94 22.13 26.75
CA ILE A 513 17.14 23.53 27.15
C ILE A 513 17.92 23.59 28.47
N ASN A 514 17.62 22.70 29.42
CA ASN A 514 18.38 22.60 30.67
C ASN A 514 19.84 22.17 30.43
N TYR A 515 20.07 21.24 29.50
CA TYR A 515 21.41 20.79 29.11
C TYR A 515 22.25 21.88 28.43
N ILE A 516 21.63 22.73 27.60
CA ILE A 516 22.28 23.90 27.02
C ILE A 516 22.54 24.96 28.11
N GLY A 517 21.57 25.21 28.98
CA GLY A 517 21.69 26.22 30.04
C GLY A 517 21.78 27.64 29.49
N ASP A 518 22.47 28.53 30.20
CA ASP A 518 22.61 29.94 29.80
C ASP A 518 23.57 30.07 28.62
N ILE A 519 23.07 30.48 27.45
CA ILE A 519 23.87 30.65 26.23
C ILE A 519 24.98 31.71 26.36
N THR A 520 24.90 32.62 27.35
CA THR A 520 25.93 33.64 27.59
C THR A 520 27.20 33.05 28.19
N GLN A 521 27.17 31.80 28.67
CA GLN A 521 28.34 31.11 29.21
C GLN A 521 29.36 30.68 28.14
N TYR A 522 28.94 30.57 26.87
CA TYR A 522 29.80 30.10 25.79
C TYR A 522 30.69 31.22 25.26
N LYS A 523 31.99 30.94 25.12
CA LYS A 523 33.00 31.92 24.69
C LYS A 523 33.00 32.12 23.17
N SER A 524 32.50 31.15 22.42
CA SER A 524 32.42 31.21 20.96
C SER A 524 31.17 30.50 20.42
N GLU A 525 30.75 30.86 19.20
CA GLU A 525 29.68 30.14 18.48
C GLU A 525 30.02 28.66 18.27
N MET A 526 31.31 28.34 18.15
CA MET A 526 31.79 26.97 17.99
C MET A 526 31.57 26.12 19.24
N GLU A 527 31.81 26.70 20.43
CA GLU A 527 31.55 26.05 21.71
C GLU A 527 30.05 25.77 21.90
N ARG A 528 29.20 26.74 21.58
CA ARG A 528 27.74 26.57 21.57
C ARG A 528 27.31 25.47 20.59
N PHE A 529 27.77 25.53 19.34
CA PHE A 529 27.46 24.54 18.31
C PHE A 529 27.87 23.13 18.74
N TYR A 530 29.06 22.96 19.32
CA TYR A 530 29.50 21.67 19.85
C TYR A 530 28.51 21.11 20.87
N LYS A 531 28.09 21.95 21.82
CA LYS A 531 27.14 21.54 22.86
C LYS A 531 25.80 21.14 22.24
N GLU A 532 25.25 21.96 21.34
CA GLU A 532 24.01 21.68 20.62
C GLU A 532 24.09 20.37 19.82
N PHE A 533 25.18 20.18 19.07
CA PHE A 533 25.37 19.02 18.20
C PHE A 533 25.49 17.72 19.00
N MET A 534 26.18 17.78 20.14
CA MET A 534 26.49 16.62 20.95
C MET A 534 25.35 16.16 21.85
N TYR A 535 24.28 16.93 22.04
CA TYR A 535 23.17 16.55 22.94
C TYR A 535 22.75 15.07 22.78
N LYS A 536 22.86 14.32 23.89
CA LYS A 536 22.61 12.86 24.02
C LYS A 536 23.47 11.93 23.13
N LYS A 537 24.43 12.45 22.36
CA LYS A 537 25.32 11.66 21.48
C LYS A 537 26.65 11.34 22.16
N ILE A 538 27.15 10.14 21.89
CA ILE A 538 28.48 9.69 22.28
C ILE A 538 29.13 9.02 21.09
N ILE A 539 30.31 9.47 20.70
CA ILE A 539 31.03 8.96 19.53
C ILE A 539 32.34 8.35 20.02
N ILE A 540 32.58 7.10 19.63
CA ILE A 540 33.86 6.41 19.84
C ILE A 540 34.51 6.19 18.48
N ILE A 541 35.77 6.58 18.34
CA ILE A 541 36.60 6.35 17.16
C ILE A 541 37.84 5.55 17.61
N GLN A 542 38.08 4.39 17.01
CA GLN A 542 39.10 3.45 17.47
C GLN A 542 39.85 2.80 16.30
N LYS A 543 41.17 2.62 16.42
CA LYS A 543 41.95 1.80 15.46
C LYS A 543 41.62 0.31 15.61
N MET A 544 41.41 -0.39 14.50
CA MET A 544 41.01 -1.82 14.49
C MET A 544 42.02 -2.76 15.16
N TYR A 545 43.31 -2.42 15.16
CA TYR A 545 44.37 -3.31 15.71
C TYR A 545 44.59 -3.20 17.22
N THR A 546 43.77 -2.42 17.93
CA THR A 546 43.92 -2.18 19.38
C THR A 546 43.57 -3.39 20.27
N GLY A 547 43.11 -4.50 19.68
CA GLY A 547 42.89 -5.78 20.38
C GLY A 547 41.58 -5.88 21.16
N TYR A 548 40.73 -4.85 21.13
CA TYR A 548 39.41 -4.83 21.78
C TYR A 548 38.32 -4.47 20.75
N PRO A 549 37.25 -5.27 20.60
CA PRO A 549 36.11 -4.92 19.75
C PRO A 549 35.47 -3.62 20.25
N ILE A 550 34.86 -2.83 19.35
CA ILE A 550 34.19 -1.58 19.79
C ILE A 550 33.05 -1.81 20.80
N TRP A 551 32.52 -3.04 20.89
CA TRP A 551 31.54 -3.46 21.90
C TRP A 551 32.08 -3.35 23.33
N ASP A 552 33.40 -3.42 23.52
CA ASP A 552 34.05 -3.06 24.80
C ASP A 552 33.95 -1.56 25.10
N GLY A 553 33.59 -0.73 24.12
CA GLY A 553 33.31 0.69 24.27
C GLY A 553 32.25 0.98 25.33
N ILE A 554 31.21 0.14 25.46
CA ILE A 554 30.22 0.29 26.55
C ILE A 554 30.88 0.13 27.93
N ARG A 555 31.79 -0.86 28.07
CA ARG A 555 32.57 -1.05 29.29
C ARG A 555 33.45 0.16 29.58
N MET A 556 34.14 0.68 28.57
CA MET A 556 34.98 1.88 28.70
C MET A 556 34.18 3.12 29.08
N LEU A 557 33.01 3.33 28.48
CA LEU A 557 32.12 4.44 28.81
C LEU A 557 31.61 4.33 30.24
N LYS A 558 31.23 3.13 30.67
CA LYS A 558 30.87 2.86 32.07
C LYS A 558 31.99 3.23 33.02
N GLU A 559 33.20 2.75 32.77
CA GLU A 559 34.36 3.03 33.63
C GLU A 559 34.67 4.53 33.66
N ARG A 560 34.63 5.19 32.50
CA ARG A 560 34.89 6.63 32.36
C ARG A 560 33.87 7.50 33.11
N TYR A 561 32.58 7.17 33.01
CA TYR A 561 31.49 8.01 33.56
C TYR A 561 30.89 7.47 34.86
N SER A 562 31.37 6.33 35.37
CA SER A 562 30.86 5.68 36.58
C SER A 562 29.34 5.41 36.55
N VAL A 563 28.85 4.90 35.41
CA VAL A 563 27.42 4.56 35.20
C VAL A 563 27.21 3.07 34.96
N ASP A 564 25.97 2.60 35.09
CA ASP A 564 25.65 1.19 34.85
C ASP A 564 25.73 0.79 33.36
N ASN A 565 25.90 -0.50 33.08
CA ASN A 565 25.95 -1.02 31.70
C ASN A 565 24.67 -0.71 30.91
N ASP A 566 23.54 -0.60 31.62
CA ASP A 566 22.23 -0.32 31.05
C ASP A 566 22.03 1.18 30.74
N PHE A 567 23.02 2.03 31.02
CA PHE A 567 22.91 3.46 30.74
C PHE A 567 23.15 3.76 29.26
N PHE A 568 24.07 3.07 28.61
CA PHE A 568 24.41 3.28 27.19
C PHE A 568 23.82 2.19 26.30
N TYR A 569 23.42 2.56 25.08
CA TYR A 569 23.12 1.61 24.02
C TYR A 569 23.84 2.00 22.72
N GLU A 570 24.22 1.00 21.93
CA GLU A 570 24.76 1.24 20.60
C GLU A 570 23.63 1.58 19.62
N ILE A 571 23.73 2.75 19.00
CA ILE A 571 22.79 3.19 17.97
C ILE A 571 23.19 2.63 16.61
N SER A 572 24.49 2.68 16.31
CA SER A 572 25.04 2.18 15.05
C SER A 572 26.56 2.07 15.09
N HIS A 573 27.09 1.03 14.46
CA HIS A 573 28.52 0.75 14.31
C HIS A 573 28.89 0.61 12.84
N VAL A 574 30.07 1.12 12.47
CA VAL A 574 30.67 0.89 11.16
C VAL A 574 32.15 0.57 11.28
N GLN A 575 32.54 -0.41 10.48
CA GLN A 575 33.92 -0.81 10.24
C GLN A 575 34.46 -0.06 9.01
N SER A 576 35.73 0.34 9.06
CA SER A 576 36.52 0.89 7.94
C SER A 576 36.29 2.38 7.63
N VAL A 577 36.29 3.22 8.66
CA VAL A 577 36.36 4.68 8.48
C VAL A 577 37.83 5.10 8.33
N GLY A 578 38.24 5.50 7.12
CA GLY A 578 39.63 5.92 6.86
C GLY A 578 40.67 4.79 7.07
N GLU A 579 41.80 5.10 7.71
CA GLU A 579 42.95 4.19 7.95
C GLU A 579 42.66 3.04 8.96
N ASN A 580 41.83 2.05 8.58
CA ASN A 580 41.52 0.87 9.41
C ASN A 580 41.01 1.22 10.82
N ARG A 581 40.01 2.09 10.89
CA ARG A 581 39.31 2.43 12.14
C ARG A 581 37.86 1.97 12.15
N GLU A 582 37.36 1.77 13.35
CA GLU A 582 35.95 1.58 13.64
C GLU A 582 35.40 2.82 14.33
N LEU A 583 34.13 3.12 14.04
CA LEU A 583 33.40 4.19 14.70
C LEU A 583 32.07 3.65 15.22
N GLY A 584 31.79 3.91 16.49
CA GLY A 584 30.54 3.58 17.16
C GLY A 584 29.84 4.84 17.63
N LEU A 585 28.55 4.96 17.31
CA LEU A 585 27.66 5.96 17.91
C LEU A 585 26.83 5.29 19.01
N PHE A 586 26.88 5.89 20.18
CA PHE A 586 26.17 5.47 21.37
C PHE A 586 25.26 6.61 21.86
N GLY A 587 24.17 6.23 22.52
CA GLY A 587 23.28 7.15 23.21
C GLY A 587 23.02 6.67 24.64
N GLU A 588 22.40 7.52 25.45
CA GLU A 588 21.73 7.07 26.67
C GLU A 588 20.54 6.18 26.30
N THR A 589 20.12 5.22 27.15
CA THR A 589 18.91 4.41 26.91
C THR A 589 17.61 5.21 26.65
N THR A 590 17.63 6.52 26.85
CA THR A 590 16.59 7.44 26.40
C THR A 590 16.52 7.50 24.87
N SER A 591 15.34 7.22 24.33
CA SER A 591 15.00 7.12 22.90
C SER A 591 15.01 8.43 22.11
N VAL A 592 15.64 9.49 22.63
CA VAL A 592 15.62 10.83 22.03
C VAL A 592 16.29 10.82 20.66
N LEU A 593 17.43 10.13 20.52
CA LEU A 593 18.14 10.05 19.25
C LEU A 593 17.39 9.24 18.20
N ASP A 594 16.61 8.22 18.59
CA ASP A 594 15.75 7.49 17.67
C ASP A 594 14.63 8.39 17.11
N LEU A 595 14.14 9.34 17.90
CA LEU A 595 13.15 10.33 17.47
C LEU A 595 13.70 11.40 16.54
N PHE A 596 15.02 11.62 16.47
CA PHE A 596 15.60 12.59 15.54
C PHE A 596 15.35 12.19 14.09
N LEU A 597 15.38 10.88 13.79
CA LEU A 597 15.05 10.38 12.46
C LEU A 597 13.58 10.65 12.12
N LEU A 598 12.66 10.41 13.06
CA LEU A 598 11.24 10.73 12.91
C LEU A 598 11.05 12.23 12.65
N LEU A 599 11.60 13.09 13.50
CA LEU A 599 11.48 14.54 13.40
C LEU A 599 12.08 15.09 12.10
N LYS A 600 13.21 14.53 11.67
CA LYS A 600 13.83 14.83 10.37
C LYS A 600 12.89 14.47 9.23
N ASN A 601 12.33 13.26 9.21
CA ASN A 601 11.43 12.80 8.16
C ASN A 601 10.13 13.62 8.13
N LYS A 602 9.67 14.11 9.28
CA LYS A 602 8.57 15.08 9.41
C LYS A 602 8.95 16.52 9.06
N LYS A 603 10.19 16.77 8.63
CA LYS A 603 10.73 18.12 8.30
C LYS A 603 10.51 19.11 9.45
N SER A 604 10.68 18.65 10.69
CA SER A 604 10.46 19.48 11.88
C SER A 604 11.42 20.67 11.89
N ASN A 605 10.88 21.85 12.21
CA ASN A 605 11.62 23.11 12.19
C ASN A 605 12.61 23.27 13.35
N ILE A 606 12.53 22.43 14.38
CA ILE A 606 13.49 22.38 15.48
C ILE A 606 14.75 21.60 15.13
N MET A 607 14.78 20.90 13.99
CA MET A 607 15.92 20.12 13.54
C MET A 607 16.81 20.95 12.63
N LYS A 608 18.12 20.91 12.87
CA LYS A 608 19.15 21.54 12.04
C LYS A 608 20.14 20.51 11.54
N LYS A 609 20.53 20.64 10.28
CA LYS A 609 21.50 19.75 9.64
C LYS A 609 22.90 20.33 9.76
N PHE A 610 23.86 19.55 10.22
CA PHE A 610 25.26 19.89 10.14
C PHE A 610 25.78 19.61 8.72
N SER A 611 26.31 20.65 8.08
CA SER A 611 26.93 20.62 6.76
C SER A 611 28.44 20.42 6.88
N PHE A 612 28.99 19.47 6.13
CA PHE A 612 30.42 19.15 6.11
C PHE A 612 31.10 19.73 4.88
N ASP A 613 32.38 20.05 4.99
CA ASP A 613 33.25 20.29 3.84
C ASP A 613 33.55 18.95 3.12
N PRO A 614 33.24 18.79 1.82
CA PRO A 614 33.52 17.57 1.07
C PRO A 614 35.01 17.24 0.93
N GLU A 615 35.91 18.22 1.01
CA GLU A 615 37.34 18.06 0.69
C GLU A 615 38.16 17.42 1.84
N CYS A 616 37.65 17.44 3.07
CA CYS A 616 38.30 16.83 4.24
C CYS A 616 37.82 15.38 4.48
N MET A 617 38.00 14.50 3.49
CA MET A 617 37.74 13.07 3.68
C MET A 617 38.97 12.42 4.31
N VAL A 618 38.87 12.12 5.61
CA VAL A 618 39.84 11.39 6.45
C VAL A 618 40.99 12.26 6.96
N ALA A 619 40.95 12.58 8.26
CA ALA A 619 42.12 13.06 8.99
C ALA A 619 42.90 11.89 9.61
N GLU A 620 44.23 12.01 9.62
CA GLU A 620 45.10 11.27 10.55
C GLU A 620 44.67 11.61 11.99
N VAL A 621 44.17 10.61 12.70
CA VAL A 621 43.80 10.74 14.11
C VAL A 621 44.97 10.19 14.94
N ASP A 622 45.73 11.03 15.64
CA ASP A 622 46.94 10.54 16.34
C ASP A 622 46.65 9.53 17.47
N LYS A 623 45.42 9.54 18.01
CA LYS A 623 45.00 8.68 19.11
C LYS A 623 44.56 7.29 18.65
N ASP A 624 44.85 6.27 19.45
CA ASP A 624 44.39 4.90 19.22
C ASP A 624 42.89 4.74 19.49
N ILE A 625 42.38 5.44 20.50
CA ILE A 625 40.97 5.56 20.86
C ILE A 625 40.66 7.02 21.18
N HIS A 626 39.61 7.57 20.59
CA HIS A 626 39.09 8.90 20.88
C HIS A 626 37.59 8.80 21.20
N ILE A 627 37.20 9.33 22.37
CA ILE A 627 35.82 9.30 22.86
C ILE A 627 35.34 10.74 23.01
N ILE A 628 34.23 11.05 22.34
CA ILE A 628 33.57 12.36 22.35
C ILE A 628 32.17 12.17 22.94
N SER A 629 31.84 12.83 24.04
CA SER A 629 30.58 12.60 24.74
C SER A 629 29.88 13.89 25.14
N TYR A 630 28.56 13.89 25.10
CA TYR A 630 27.75 14.97 25.67
C TYR A 630 27.93 15.13 27.19
N LEU A 631 28.42 14.07 27.87
CA LEU A 631 28.76 14.06 29.30
C LEU A 631 30.06 14.83 29.60
N ASP A 632 30.87 15.16 28.59
CA ASP A 632 32.09 15.93 28.78
C ASP A 632 31.73 17.43 28.94
N VAL A 633 31.52 17.87 30.19
CA VAL A 633 31.03 19.21 30.54
C VAL A 633 32.12 20.27 30.76
N SER A 634 33.41 19.91 30.75
CA SER A 634 34.51 20.82 31.11
C SER A 634 35.62 20.87 30.06
N LEU A 635 35.26 20.87 28.78
CA LEU A 635 36.21 20.96 27.67
C LEU A 635 36.60 22.42 27.40
N ASN A 636 37.87 22.65 27.07
CA ASN A 636 38.36 23.94 26.60
C ASN A 636 38.16 24.09 25.07
N GLU A 637 38.33 25.32 24.55
CA GLU A 637 38.09 25.64 23.14
C GLU A 637 38.96 24.81 22.17
N SER A 638 40.20 24.48 22.55
CA SER A 638 41.09 23.65 21.73
C SER A 638 40.58 22.21 21.63
N GLU A 639 40.11 21.64 22.74
CA GLU A 639 39.54 20.28 22.79
C GLU A 639 38.23 20.21 22.00
N ILE A 640 37.40 21.24 22.09
CA ILE A 640 36.16 21.34 21.30
C ILE A 640 36.48 21.41 19.81
N LYS A 641 37.47 22.24 19.43
CA LYS A 641 37.93 22.34 18.05
C LYS A 641 38.43 21.01 17.53
N GLU A 642 39.27 20.32 18.30
CA GLU A 642 39.75 18.97 17.99
C GLU A 642 38.58 17.99 17.80
N ASN A 643 37.60 17.97 18.70
CA ASN A 643 36.43 17.11 18.62
C ASN A 643 35.56 17.39 17.37
N ILE A 644 35.29 18.65 17.06
CA ILE A 644 34.55 19.03 15.84
C ILE A 644 35.32 18.61 14.59
N THR A 645 36.64 18.76 14.58
CA THR A 645 37.48 18.29 13.47
C THR A 645 37.33 16.77 13.27
N TYR A 646 37.40 15.97 14.35
CA TYR A 646 37.17 14.52 14.26
C TYR A 646 35.77 14.17 13.74
N ILE A 647 34.74 14.81 14.29
CA ILE A 647 33.34 14.67 13.87
C ILE A 647 33.22 14.96 12.37
N SER A 648 33.79 16.08 11.92
CA SER A 648 33.70 16.57 10.55
C SER A 648 34.39 15.64 9.55
N ASN A 649 35.56 15.12 9.94
CA ASN A 649 36.41 14.30 9.08
C ASN A 649 36.04 12.82 9.12
N SER A 650 35.13 12.41 10.02
CA SER A 650 34.73 11.01 10.19
C SER A 650 33.89 10.47 9.03
N GLY A 651 33.32 11.32 8.15
CA GLY A 651 32.50 10.94 6.99
C GLY A 651 31.20 10.16 7.30
N TYR A 652 31.13 9.51 8.46
CA TYR A 652 30.14 8.54 8.89
C TYR A 652 28.88 9.18 9.46
N ILE A 653 28.96 10.40 9.99
CA ILE A 653 27.75 11.12 10.43
C ILE A 653 26.81 11.39 9.22
N ARG A 654 27.32 11.24 7.98
CA ARG A 654 26.52 11.17 6.74
C ARG A 654 25.72 9.87 6.63
N TYR A 655 26.30 8.75 7.09
CA TYR A 655 25.65 7.45 7.14
C TYR A 655 24.52 7.47 8.19
N LYS A 656 23.31 7.04 7.79
CA LYS A 656 22.08 7.08 8.61
C LYS A 656 21.58 8.46 9.07
N ASN A 657 22.01 9.57 8.46
CA ASN A 657 21.47 10.91 8.73
C ASN A 657 21.61 11.37 10.20
N LEU A 658 22.72 11.04 10.87
CA LEU A 658 22.97 11.40 12.26
C LEU A 658 23.58 12.81 12.42
N ASN A 659 23.69 13.54 11.32
CA ASN A 659 24.18 14.93 11.27
C ASN A 659 23.12 15.95 11.67
N TYR A 660 21.94 15.51 12.10
CA TYR A 660 20.92 16.40 12.62
C TYR A 660 21.08 16.62 14.13
N TYR A 661 20.76 17.83 14.57
CA TYR A 661 20.75 18.24 15.96
C TYR A 661 19.61 19.23 16.19
N LEU A 662 19.29 19.49 17.45
CA LEU A 662 18.25 20.46 17.82
C LEU A 662 18.79 21.89 17.69
N ASP A 663 18.02 22.78 17.09
CA ASP A 663 18.30 24.22 17.06
C ASP A 663 17.74 24.86 18.33
N TYR A 664 18.61 25.44 19.16
CA TYR A 664 18.23 25.98 20.46
C TYR A 664 17.15 27.08 20.38
N GLU A 665 17.25 28.00 19.44
CA GLU A 665 16.31 29.11 19.32
C GLU A 665 14.95 28.59 18.85
N LYS A 666 14.94 27.67 17.89
CA LYS A 666 13.71 27.02 17.44
C LYS A 666 13.08 26.14 18.52
N CYS A 667 13.89 25.48 19.34
CA CYS A 667 13.40 24.71 20.49
C CYS A 667 12.70 25.61 21.52
N LEU A 668 13.27 26.77 21.85
CA LEU A 668 12.64 27.75 22.75
C LEU A 668 11.31 28.27 22.19
N GLU A 669 11.27 28.61 20.90
CA GLU A 669 10.03 29.03 20.20
C GLU A 669 8.98 27.91 20.24
N TYR A 670 9.38 26.67 19.96
CA TYR A 670 8.47 25.52 19.92
C TYR A 670 7.95 25.14 21.30
N LYS A 671 8.81 25.18 22.34
CA LYS A 671 8.39 24.95 23.73
C LYS A 671 7.28 25.92 24.13
N LYS A 672 7.48 27.22 23.92
CA LYS A 672 6.48 28.27 24.21
C LYS A 672 5.17 28.03 23.47
N ARG A 673 5.25 27.58 22.21
CA ARG A 673 4.05 27.23 21.44
C ARG A 673 3.28 26.08 22.09
N ILE A 674 3.97 25.02 22.54
CA ILE A 674 3.33 23.90 23.23
C ILE A 674 2.68 24.36 24.54
N GLU A 675 3.39 25.17 25.34
CA GLU A 675 2.86 25.74 26.60
C GLU A 675 1.55 26.52 26.36
N LEU A 676 1.53 27.38 25.33
CA LEU A 676 0.34 28.14 24.95
C LEU A 676 -0.84 27.24 24.52
N GLU A 677 -0.59 26.15 23.80
CA GLU A 677 -1.66 25.21 23.42
C GLU A 677 -2.20 24.44 24.64
N ILE A 678 -1.32 24.04 25.57
CA ILE A 678 -1.72 23.43 26.85
C ILE A 678 -2.61 24.38 27.64
N GLU A 679 -2.25 25.66 27.72
CA GLU A 679 -3.06 26.69 28.39
C GLU A 679 -4.43 26.89 27.74
N LYS A 680 -4.51 26.97 26.41
CA LYS A 680 -5.78 27.11 25.68
C LYS A 680 -6.73 25.96 25.98
N ARG A 681 -6.24 24.71 25.95
CA ARG A 681 -7.07 23.53 26.21
C ARG A 681 -7.68 23.52 27.60
N ASN A 682 -6.94 24.00 28.60
CA ASN A 682 -7.46 24.15 29.96
C ASN A 682 -8.59 25.20 30.00
N ASN A 683 -8.50 26.26 29.18
CA ASN A 683 -9.49 27.33 29.09
C ASN A 683 -10.71 26.97 28.22
N ASP A 684 -10.57 26.06 27.25
CA ASP A 684 -11.65 25.59 26.36
C ASP A 684 -12.63 24.61 27.04
N THR A 685 -12.55 24.43 28.36
CA THR A 685 -13.54 23.71 29.19
C THR A 685 -14.88 24.47 29.33
N ILE A 686 -15.31 25.13 28.25
CA ILE A 686 -16.53 25.95 28.15
C ILE A 686 -17.73 25.05 27.84
N PHE A 687 -18.06 24.19 28.80
CA PHE A 687 -19.40 23.66 29.02
C PHE A 687 -19.71 23.62 30.53
N SER A 688 -19.10 24.50 31.32
CA SER A 688 -19.41 24.64 32.74
C SER A 688 -20.82 25.20 33.00
N ASP A 689 -21.46 25.78 31.97
CA ASP A 689 -22.78 26.43 32.03
C ASP A 689 -23.85 25.73 31.17
N PHE A 690 -23.67 24.46 30.79
CA PHE A 690 -24.70 23.68 30.07
C PHE A 690 -25.45 22.69 30.96
#